data_AF-A0A951UE14-F1
#
_entry.id   AF-A0A951UE14-F1
#
_cell.length_a   1.000
_cell.length_b   1.000
_cell.length_c   1.000
_cell.angle_alpha   90.00
_cell.angle_beta   90.00
_cell.angle_gamma   90.00
#
_symmetry.space_group_name_H-M   'P 1'
#
loop_
_entity.id
_entity.type
_entity.pdbx_description
1 polymer ?
#
loop_
_entity_poly.entity_id
_entity_poly.type
_entity_poly.pdbx_seq_one_letter_code
_entity_poly.pdbx_strand_id
1 'polypeptide(L)'
;MFLSSEHRNPTVSTLSAWTDLEARHSGLTLDQFGRKRRAKLGESHSTPPNCGRNHTINALRSLNIDSANTAQVICATCPYLEACRGGHVFGFLHERLNALKSSRLRAHPESLPDPTEYDYSDVVLLWDEWSTLLRTTRTLDVNVRDLDGLIGQLLVKDPKLFCALATLLQGLRAMLTGETKQPNRYGWNHTAVVELLPQLPEELDEVAIEQAIAPDLSYLDPTVGYGISAAALPASIRKKFTDSDAKVAETIKQKFYKQWLMPFLKVLKGGAGYLRVAQGVLSITLPDDRLVRTALAAKANIFLDATGEAGELAQLLGIAPTEIISLQQTVPEYNNLEIIQVTTLGRLGNSDRSEFLQQRIEAVANALLEKDPNTKVIDFKKFAQDSSLRWWVESRGVNDLESTTTLILIGTPCRTLSHLEAEFTLMHGRVPQPGCVEVKYPVQIKGQSPPGVQPYFEMKVSADLEFRAFVRHRILADIHQAIGRLRTHRRPGETLRIYFLGDYPLDLPVTLTPASEVTSEAASKTERVELAIKAAVAELQATGQKVTQSAIASLTGYSQQHISRFRSLLKMLIGFPNSRMSKTREKPPEAQWLAREYLPLIASLPTFEMLQEVDTLLSVYGRSDFEWLFEATPAFTQITILTKLMLTLPTGNLMELAQATGAG
;
A
#
# COMPACT_ATOMS: atom_id res chain seq x y z
N MET A 1 -0.16 2.02 30.96
CA MET A 1 -0.37 3.11 30.00
C MET A 1 -0.87 2.51 28.69
N PHE A 2 -1.89 3.09 28.07
CA PHE A 2 -2.40 2.68 26.76
C PHE A 2 -1.81 3.58 25.67
N LEU A 3 -1.14 2.99 24.69
CA LEU A 3 -0.39 3.69 23.66
C LEU A 3 -1.10 3.54 22.33
N SER A 4 -1.53 4.66 21.73
CA SER A 4 -2.26 4.66 20.46
C SER A 4 -1.98 5.92 19.66
N SER A 5 -1.98 5.84 18.34
CA SER A 5 -1.96 7.02 17.46
C SER A 5 -3.23 7.86 17.63
N GLU A 6 -4.35 7.20 17.92
CA GLU A 6 -5.66 7.81 18.18
C GLU A 6 -5.92 8.05 19.67
N HIS A 7 -4.86 8.25 20.46
CA HIS A 7 -4.99 8.45 21.90
C HIS A 7 -5.98 9.57 22.27
N ARG A 8 -6.18 10.59 21.43
CA ARG A 8 -7.17 11.68 21.67
C ARG A 8 -8.62 11.26 21.44
N ASN A 9 -8.85 10.26 20.60
CA ASN A 9 -10.15 9.84 20.07
C ASN A 9 -10.45 8.37 20.44
N PRO A 10 -10.49 8.02 21.74
CA PRO A 10 -10.71 6.64 22.16
C PRO A 10 -12.07 6.15 21.67
N THR A 11 -12.09 4.97 21.06
CA THR A 11 -13.29 4.36 20.51
C THR A 11 -14.02 3.45 21.50
N VAL A 12 -13.44 3.25 22.69
CA VAL A 12 -13.99 2.41 23.76
C VAL A 12 -14.22 3.25 25.01
N SER A 13 -15.41 3.15 25.59
CA SER A 13 -15.85 3.96 26.74
C SER A 13 -14.91 3.86 27.95
N THR A 14 -14.31 2.70 28.19
CA THR A 14 -13.36 2.50 29.29
C THR A 14 -12.08 3.33 29.12
N LEU A 15 -11.59 3.49 27.88
CA LEU A 15 -10.41 4.30 27.56
C LEU A 15 -10.71 5.80 27.63
N SER A 16 -11.95 6.20 27.36
CA SER A 16 -12.38 7.61 27.48
C SER A 16 -12.22 8.17 28.90
N ALA A 17 -12.31 7.31 29.91
CA ALA A 17 -12.10 7.68 31.32
C ALA A 17 -10.63 7.81 31.73
N TRP A 18 -9.67 7.37 30.88
CA TRP A 18 -8.25 7.42 31.19
C TRP A 18 -7.69 8.82 30.92
N THR A 19 -6.75 9.26 31.77
CA THR A 19 -6.10 10.57 31.61
C THR A 19 -5.29 10.60 30.31
N ASP A 20 -5.44 11.66 29.52
CA ASP A 20 -4.66 11.81 28.28
C ASP A 20 -3.31 12.49 28.57
N LEU A 21 -2.21 11.85 28.17
CA LEU A 21 -0.88 12.43 28.18
C LEU A 21 -0.65 13.17 26.85
N GLU A 22 -1.13 14.40 26.83
CA GLU A 22 -1.13 15.24 25.64
C GLU A 22 0.29 15.74 25.30
N ALA A 23 0.58 15.85 24.00
CA ALA A 23 1.81 16.46 23.49
C ALA A 23 1.65 17.97 23.38
N ARG A 24 2.77 18.69 23.21
CA ARG A 24 2.73 20.13 22.92
C ARG A 24 1.98 20.40 21.61
N HIS A 25 1.02 21.32 21.62
CA HIS A 25 0.22 21.72 20.46
C HIS A 25 -0.12 23.22 20.45
N SER A 26 -0.31 23.76 19.23
CA SER A 26 -0.80 25.12 18.99
C SER A 26 -2.33 25.22 18.97
N GLY A 27 -3.02 24.23 19.53
CA GLY A 27 -4.48 24.15 19.60
C GLY A 27 -5.03 22.92 18.89
N LEU A 28 -6.21 22.48 19.29
CA LEU A 28 -6.92 21.36 18.69
C LEU A 28 -8.25 21.82 18.11
N THR A 29 -8.69 21.15 17.05
CA THR A 29 -9.99 21.36 16.41
C THR A 29 -10.64 20.01 16.09
N LEU A 30 -11.91 20.02 15.70
CA LEU A 30 -12.62 18.83 15.27
C LEU A 30 -12.48 18.66 13.76
N ASP A 31 -12.26 17.44 13.30
CA ASP A 31 -12.38 17.10 11.88
C ASP A 31 -13.85 16.92 11.47
N GLN A 32 -14.09 16.62 10.18
CA GLN A 32 -15.43 16.42 9.63
C GLN A 32 -16.19 15.24 10.26
N PHE A 33 -15.50 14.35 10.96
CA PHE A 33 -16.06 13.19 11.66
C PHE A 33 -16.20 13.45 13.17
N GLY A 34 -15.95 14.67 13.64
CA GLY A 34 -16.05 15.05 15.05
C GLY A 34 -14.84 14.61 15.89
N ARG A 35 -13.72 14.24 15.27
CA ARG A 35 -12.52 13.75 15.96
C ARG A 35 -11.55 14.89 16.23
N LYS A 36 -10.94 14.90 17.42
CA LYS A 36 -9.93 15.90 17.80
C LYS A 36 -8.65 15.68 17.01
N ARG A 37 -8.20 16.73 16.34
CA ARG A 37 -6.90 16.81 15.66
C ARG A 37 -6.21 18.14 15.94
N ARG A 38 -4.91 18.22 15.62
CA ARG A 38 -4.18 19.50 15.65
C ARG A 38 -4.80 20.48 14.65
N ALA A 39 -5.02 21.72 15.09
CA ALA A 39 -5.48 22.80 14.22
C ALA A 39 -4.38 23.19 13.22
N LYS A 40 -4.78 23.47 11.98
CA LYS A 40 -3.89 24.04 10.96
C LYS A 40 -3.83 25.57 11.11
N LEU A 41 -2.86 26.19 10.45
CA LEU A 41 -2.73 27.65 10.45
C LEU A 41 -4.02 28.29 9.90
N GLY A 42 -4.59 29.21 10.67
CA GLY A 42 -5.84 29.92 10.30
C GLY A 42 -7.13 29.21 10.71
N GLU A 43 -7.08 27.96 11.18
CA GLU A 43 -8.28 27.27 11.70
C GLU A 43 -8.62 27.74 13.11
N SER A 44 -9.92 27.84 13.42
CA SER A 44 -10.40 28.01 14.79
C SER A 44 -10.12 26.74 15.60
N HIS A 45 -9.77 26.93 16.87
CA HIS A 45 -9.49 25.82 17.78
C HIS A 45 -10.65 25.66 18.78
N SER A 46 -11.11 24.42 18.96
CA SER A 46 -12.05 24.04 20.00
C SER A 46 -11.34 23.84 21.34
N THR A 47 -10.04 23.52 21.32
CA THR A 47 -9.18 23.45 22.52
C THR A 47 -8.01 24.42 22.34
N PRO A 48 -7.77 25.33 23.30
CA PRO A 48 -6.70 26.32 23.18
C PRO A 48 -5.31 25.66 23.12
N PRO A 49 -4.29 26.37 22.63
CA PRO A 49 -2.90 25.90 22.69
C PRO A 49 -2.48 25.54 24.12
N ASN A 50 -1.76 24.43 24.29
CA ASN A 50 -1.20 24.03 25.59
C ASN A 50 0.28 24.43 25.75
N CYS A 51 0.93 24.99 24.72
CA CYS A 51 2.32 25.43 24.79
C CYS A 51 2.57 26.72 23.99
N GLY A 52 3.16 27.73 24.64
CA GLY A 52 3.53 29.00 24.01
C GLY A 52 4.87 29.02 23.27
N ARG A 53 5.53 27.86 23.12
CA ARG A 53 6.84 27.70 22.45
C ARG A 53 6.83 26.64 21.36
N ASN A 54 5.65 26.32 20.82
CA ASN A 54 5.50 25.20 19.90
C ASN A 54 6.23 25.45 18.56
N HIS A 55 6.24 26.67 18.02
CA HIS A 55 6.97 26.98 16.78
C HIS A 55 8.48 26.87 16.97
N THR A 56 9.01 27.38 18.10
CA THR A 56 10.43 27.27 18.47
C THR A 56 10.87 25.81 18.55
N ILE A 57 10.11 24.97 19.24
CA ILE A 57 10.40 23.53 19.40
C ILE A 57 10.40 22.83 18.03
N ASN A 58 9.39 23.09 17.20
CA ASN A 58 9.28 22.47 15.88
C ASN A 58 10.40 22.93 14.94
N ALA A 59 10.86 24.18 15.04
CA ALA A 59 12.01 24.67 14.28
C ALA A 59 13.28 23.91 14.65
N LEU A 60 13.58 23.73 15.95
CA LEU A 60 14.76 22.97 16.40
C LEU A 60 14.70 21.50 15.97
N ARG A 61 13.53 20.85 16.12
CA ARG A 61 13.31 19.46 15.63
C ARG A 61 13.57 19.34 14.13
N SER A 62 13.11 20.31 13.33
CA SER A 62 13.28 20.28 11.86
C SER A 62 14.74 20.36 11.41
N LEU A 63 15.61 20.91 12.27
CA LEU A 63 17.05 21.00 12.07
C LEU A 63 17.82 19.83 12.71
N ASN A 64 17.12 18.82 13.26
CA ASN A 64 17.73 17.69 13.97
C ASN A 64 18.66 18.13 15.12
N ILE A 65 18.32 19.22 15.82
CA ILE A 65 19.10 19.68 16.97
C ILE A 65 18.66 18.88 18.20
N ASP A 66 19.61 18.18 18.81
CA ASP A 66 19.38 17.41 20.03
C ASP A 66 18.85 18.31 21.15
N SER A 67 18.14 17.72 22.11
CA SER A 67 17.55 18.44 23.25
C SER A 67 16.43 19.45 22.91
N ALA A 68 15.98 19.56 21.66
CA ALA A 68 14.82 20.37 21.24
C ALA A 68 13.53 20.09 22.03
N ASN A 69 13.44 18.93 22.68
CA ASN A 69 12.30 18.49 23.49
C ASN A 69 12.49 18.63 24.99
N THR A 70 13.72 18.85 25.43
CA THR A 70 14.03 18.94 26.85
C THR A 70 13.50 20.25 27.40
N ALA A 71 12.92 20.19 28.61
CA ALA A 71 12.48 21.39 29.30
C ALA A 71 13.65 22.35 29.59
N GLN A 72 14.87 21.82 29.70
CA GLN A 72 16.05 22.58 30.08
C GLN A 72 16.45 23.65 29.05
N VAL A 73 16.37 23.34 27.74
CA VAL A 73 16.82 24.29 26.70
C VAL A 73 15.79 25.38 26.42
N ILE A 74 14.51 25.01 26.29
CA ILE A 74 13.47 25.93 25.79
C ILE A 74 12.54 26.43 26.88
N CYS A 75 12.24 25.59 27.88
CA CYS A 75 11.31 26.00 28.93
C CYS A 75 11.99 26.92 29.94
N ALA A 76 13.31 26.79 30.17
CA ALA A 76 14.04 27.65 31.11
C ALA A 76 13.99 29.14 30.73
N THR A 77 14.06 29.46 29.43
CA THR A 77 13.98 30.84 28.91
C THR A 77 12.55 31.24 28.53
N CYS A 78 11.54 30.39 28.81
CA CYS A 78 10.15 30.67 28.49
C CYS A 78 9.57 31.72 29.47
N PRO A 79 8.88 32.76 28.98
CA PRO A 79 8.30 33.80 29.83
C PRO A 79 7.05 33.32 30.58
N TYR A 80 6.55 32.13 30.22
CA TYR A 80 5.38 31.48 30.82
C TYR A 80 5.75 30.28 31.69
N LEU A 81 7.03 30.05 32.01
CA LEU A 81 7.48 28.84 32.70
C LEU A 81 6.75 28.62 34.03
N GLU A 82 6.71 29.64 34.88
CA GLU A 82 6.13 29.58 36.22
C GLU A 82 4.61 29.38 36.15
N ALA A 83 3.93 30.12 35.26
CA ALA A 83 2.49 29.96 35.01
C ALA A 83 2.17 28.54 34.48
N CYS A 84 2.94 28.07 33.50
CA CYS A 84 2.78 26.75 32.87
C CYS A 84 2.97 25.60 33.88
N ARG A 85 3.90 25.73 34.83
CA ARG A 85 4.07 24.79 35.95
C ARG A 85 2.89 24.83 36.93
N GLY A 86 2.28 26.00 37.12
CA GLY A 86 1.09 26.20 37.94
C GLY A 86 -0.23 25.81 37.27
N GLY A 87 -0.22 25.42 35.99
CA GLY A 87 -1.45 25.11 35.24
C GLY A 87 -2.19 26.34 34.71
N HIS A 88 -1.56 27.51 34.76
CA HIS A 88 -2.09 28.75 34.22
C HIS A 88 -1.38 29.09 32.91
N VAL A 89 -2.10 29.67 31.94
CA VAL A 89 -1.54 30.12 30.63
C VAL A 89 -0.77 29.00 29.92
N PHE A 90 -1.40 28.36 28.94
CA PHE A 90 -0.92 27.15 28.25
C PHE A 90 -0.93 25.88 29.11
N GLY A 91 -0.29 25.86 30.29
CA GLY A 91 -0.45 24.79 31.29
C GLY A 91 0.19 23.42 31.00
N PHE A 92 0.86 23.19 29.86
CA PHE A 92 1.38 21.85 29.49
C PHE A 92 2.23 21.16 30.57
N LEU A 93 3.14 21.87 31.25
CA LEU A 93 4.04 21.23 32.22
C LEU A 93 3.25 20.70 33.43
N HIS A 94 2.24 21.44 33.87
CA HIS A 94 1.32 21.03 34.92
C HIS A 94 0.46 19.83 34.47
N GLU A 95 -0.14 19.92 33.29
CA GLU A 95 -0.96 18.84 32.70
C GLU A 95 -0.15 17.55 32.55
N ARG A 96 1.08 17.64 32.01
CA ARG A 96 1.99 16.50 31.85
C ARG A 96 2.35 15.88 33.20
N LEU A 97 2.67 16.68 34.21
CA LEU A 97 2.97 16.20 35.56
C LEU A 97 1.78 15.45 36.16
N ASN A 98 0.57 16.00 36.03
CA ASN A 98 -0.64 15.38 36.55
C ASN A 98 -0.97 14.07 35.81
N ALA A 99 -0.85 14.06 34.48
CA ALA A 99 -1.10 12.86 33.67
C ALA A 99 -0.13 11.72 34.01
N LEU A 100 1.16 12.01 34.21
CA LEU A 100 2.16 11.00 34.57
C LEU A 100 2.01 10.46 36.01
N LYS A 101 1.27 11.15 36.88
CA LYS A 101 0.90 10.66 38.22
C LYS A 101 -0.33 9.75 38.21
N SER A 102 -1.12 9.76 37.13
CA SER A 102 -2.31 8.92 37.02
C SER A 102 -1.94 7.44 36.88
N SER A 103 -2.67 6.57 37.58
CA SER A 103 -2.50 5.12 37.47
C SER A 103 -2.91 4.56 36.10
N ARG A 104 -3.79 5.27 35.38
CA ARG A 104 -4.29 4.91 34.06
C ARG A 104 -4.24 6.13 33.15
N LEU A 105 -3.38 6.07 32.14
CA LEU A 105 -3.26 7.11 31.12
C LEU A 105 -3.20 6.52 29.72
N ARG A 106 -3.65 7.32 28.75
CA ARG A 106 -3.53 7.09 27.31
C ARG A 106 -2.54 8.09 26.71
N ALA A 107 -1.75 7.68 25.72
CA ALA A 107 -0.72 8.53 25.12
C ALA A 107 -0.42 8.13 23.68
N HIS A 108 0.11 9.05 22.88
CA HIS A 108 0.92 8.68 21.73
C HIS A 108 2.29 8.16 22.22
N PRO A 109 2.87 7.09 21.63
CA PRO A 109 4.21 6.60 22.01
C PRO A 109 5.30 7.69 21.99
N GLU A 110 5.28 8.55 20.96
CA GLU A 110 6.16 9.73 20.85
C GLU A 110 5.99 10.80 21.95
N SER A 111 4.94 10.73 22.75
CA SER A 111 4.73 11.64 23.89
C SER A 111 5.33 11.13 25.19
N LEU A 112 5.74 9.86 25.23
CA LEU A 112 6.30 9.23 26.42
C LEU A 112 7.67 9.85 26.78
N PRO A 113 7.95 10.05 28.09
CA PRO A 113 9.28 10.45 28.53
C PRO A 113 10.35 9.41 28.16
N ASP A 114 11.59 9.87 27.97
CA ASP A 114 12.72 8.95 27.78
C ASP A 114 12.92 8.10 29.07
N PRO A 115 13.32 6.83 28.97
CA PRO A 115 13.57 5.98 30.15
C PRO A 115 14.64 6.53 31.11
N THR A 116 15.52 7.42 30.64
CA THR A 116 16.48 8.14 31.50
C THR A 116 15.83 9.23 32.36
N GLU A 117 14.63 9.70 31.99
CA GLU A 117 13.90 10.77 32.67
C GLU A 117 12.71 10.28 33.49
N TYR A 118 12.24 9.04 33.26
CA TYR A 118 11.07 8.47 33.90
C TYR A 118 11.24 6.98 34.14
N ASP A 119 10.95 6.54 35.36
CA ASP A 119 11.05 5.14 35.76
C ASP A 119 9.83 4.33 35.28
N TYR A 120 10.09 3.37 34.38
CA TYR A 120 9.08 2.47 33.83
C TYR A 120 9.02 1.11 34.54
N SER A 121 9.85 0.87 35.56
CA SER A 121 9.99 -0.44 36.22
C SER A 121 8.69 -0.97 36.85
N ASP A 122 7.74 -0.10 37.16
CA ASP A 122 6.41 -0.43 37.66
C ASP A 122 5.26 -0.17 36.68
N VAL A 123 5.59 0.07 35.40
CA VAL A 123 4.62 0.44 34.37
C VAL A 123 4.35 -0.74 33.43
N VAL A 124 3.06 -1.00 33.18
CA VAL A 124 2.62 -1.87 32.09
C VAL A 124 2.28 -1.03 30.87
N LEU A 125 2.88 -1.30 29.72
CA LEU A 125 2.58 -0.63 28.45
C LEU A 125 1.66 -1.50 27.60
N LEU A 126 0.57 -0.91 27.10
CA LEU A 126 -0.35 -1.56 26.17
C LEU A 126 -0.20 -0.86 24.82
N TRP A 127 0.38 -1.55 23.84
CA TRP A 127 0.67 -1.03 22.50
C TRP A 127 -0.46 -1.41 21.54
N ASP A 128 -1.26 -0.44 21.12
CA ASP A 128 -2.28 -0.61 20.09
C ASP A 128 -1.64 -0.56 18.69
N GLU A 129 -2.02 -1.44 17.77
CA GLU A 129 -1.41 -1.55 16.44
C GLU A 129 0.12 -1.42 16.44
N TRP A 130 0.80 -2.26 17.25
CA TRP A 130 2.24 -2.12 17.52
C TRP A 130 3.09 -2.07 16.26
N SER A 131 2.72 -2.79 15.19
CA SER A 131 3.47 -2.82 13.92
C SER A 131 3.54 -1.45 13.21
N THR A 132 2.70 -0.50 13.63
CA THR A 132 2.69 0.88 13.12
C THR A 132 3.23 1.89 14.13
N LEU A 133 3.07 1.62 15.42
CA LEU A 133 3.44 2.52 16.52
C LEU A 133 4.88 2.37 16.95
N LEU A 134 5.40 1.14 16.98
CA LEU A 134 6.76 0.84 17.41
C LEU A 134 7.73 1.16 16.27
N ARG A 135 7.90 2.45 16.01
CA ARG A 135 8.82 2.94 14.99
C ARG A 135 10.25 2.80 15.50
N THR A 136 11.07 2.13 14.70
CA THR A 136 12.51 1.93 14.95
C THR A 136 13.40 2.70 14.00
N THR A 137 12.80 3.61 13.21
CA THR A 137 13.50 4.37 12.18
C THR A 137 13.10 5.83 12.19
N ARG A 138 14.05 6.71 11.88
CA ARG A 138 13.84 8.14 11.66
C ARG A 138 14.54 8.57 10.37
N THR A 139 13.96 9.52 9.65
CA THR A 139 14.53 10.02 8.38
C THR A 139 14.84 11.51 8.48
N LEU A 140 16.03 11.89 8.02
CA LEU A 140 16.47 13.27 7.83
C LEU A 140 16.50 13.59 6.34
N ASP A 141 15.72 14.59 5.92
CA ASP A 141 15.74 15.09 4.55
C ASP A 141 16.63 16.34 4.41
N VAL A 142 17.58 16.31 3.50
CA VAL A 142 18.58 17.35 3.26
C VAL A 142 18.43 17.84 1.83
N ASN A 143 18.25 19.15 1.65
CA ASN A 143 18.19 19.77 0.32
C ASN A 143 19.47 20.59 0.02
N VAL A 144 19.55 21.17 -1.18
CA VAL A 144 20.71 21.97 -1.59
C VAL A 144 20.97 23.19 -0.68
N ARG A 145 19.93 23.82 -0.12
CA ARG A 145 20.09 24.96 0.80
C ARG A 145 20.74 24.53 2.11
N ASP A 146 20.37 23.36 2.63
CA ASP A 146 20.98 22.79 3.83
C ASP A 146 22.46 22.47 3.61
N LEU A 147 22.80 21.95 2.42
CA LEU A 147 24.17 21.63 2.02
C LEU A 147 25.02 22.89 1.81
N ASP A 148 24.53 23.86 1.03
CA ASP A 148 25.26 25.11 0.75
C ASP A 148 25.46 25.92 2.04
N GLY A 149 24.48 25.91 2.95
CA GLY A 149 24.60 26.53 4.27
C GLY A 149 25.72 25.90 5.12
N LEU A 150 25.78 24.57 5.16
CA LEU A 150 26.85 23.83 5.85
C LEU A 150 28.23 24.10 5.23
N ILE A 151 28.33 24.11 3.90
CA ILE A 151 29.56 24.44 3.18
C ILE A 151 30.05 25.84 3.59
N GLY A 152 29.16 26.83 3.61
CA GLY A 152 29.48 28.18 4.06
C GLY A 152 29.97 28.23 5.51
N GLN A 153 29.34 27.47 6.42
CA GLN A 153 29.78 27.38 7.81
C GLN A 153 31.19 26.78 7.95
N LEU A 154 31.45 25.67 7.25
CA LEU A 154 32.76 25.01 7.30
C LEU A 154 33.86 25.91 6.73
N LEU A 155 33.59 26.59 5.60
CA LEU A 155 34.53 27.56 5.01
C LEU A 155 34.94 28.68 5.97
N VAL A 156 34.04 29.11 6.86
CA VAL A 156 34.30 30.20 7.81
C VAL A 156 34.94 29.69 9.10
N LYS A 157 34.44 28.59 9.67
CA LYS A 157 34.87 28.10 10.98
C LYS A 157 36.09 27.19 10.92
N ASP A 158 36.18 26.32 9.91
CA ASP A 158 37.27 25.37 9.75
C ASP A 158 37.58 25.10 8.26
N PRO A 159 38.38 25.98 7.62
CA PRO A 159 38.74 25.82 6.22
C PRO A 159 39.51 24.52 5.93
N LYS A 160 40.26 23.99 6.91
CA LYS A 160 41.01 22.75 6.73
C LYS A 160 40.06 21.55 6.62
N LEU A 161 39.07 21.51 7.51
CA LEU A 161 38.04 20.48 7.47
C LEU A 161 37.20 20.57 6.19
N PHE A 162 36.86 21.78 5.73
CA PHE A 162 36.20 21.96 4.44
C PHE A 162 37.03 21.35 3.30
N CYS A 163 38.33 21.66 3.23
CA CYS A 163 39.20 21.10 2.19
C CYS A 163 39.22 19.57 2.21
N ALA A 164 39.22 18.95 3.39
CA ALA A 164 39.16 17.48 3.52
C ALA A 164 37.85 16.87 3.01
N LEU A 165 36.72 17.59 3.16
CA LEU A 165 35.39 17.13 2.76
C LEU A 165 34.94 17.66 1.39
N ALA A 166 35.72 18.54 0.75
CA ALA A 166 35.28 19.32 -0.41
C ALA A 166 34.80 18.44 -1.57
N THR A 167 35.56 17.40 -1.92
CA THR A 167 35.22 16.48 -3.01
C THR A 167 33.91 15.72 -2.73
N LEU A 168 33.71 15.28 -1.49
CA LEU A 168 32.47 14.62 -1.07
C LEU A 168 31.27 15.56 -1.16
N LEU A 169 31.39 16.76 -0.59
CA LEU A 169 30.30 17.74 -0.57
C LEU A 169 29.95 18.24 -1.97
N GLN A 170 30.94 18.40 -2.85
CA GLN A 170 30.73 18.75 -4.26
C GLN A 170 30.04 17.61 -5.03
N GLY A 171 30.46 16.36 -4.83
CA GLY A 171 29.80 15.20 -5.42
C GLY A 171 28.34 15.11 -5.01
N LEU A 172 28.05 15.24 -3.71
CA LEU A 172 26.68 15.28 -3.20
C LEU A 172 25.89 16.47 -3.78
N ARG A 173 26.50 17.66 -3.84
CA ARG A 173 25.87 18.85 -4.42
C ARG A 173 25.46 18.62 -5.86
N ALA A 174 26.33 18.03 -6.68
CA ALA A 174 26.05 17.73 -8.09
C ALA A 174 24.85 16.76 -8.25
N MET A 175 24.69 15.79 -7.33
CA MET A 175 23.52 14.92 -7.30
C MET A 175 22.24 15.67 -6.93
N LEU A 176 22.31 16.62 -5.97
CA LEU A 176 21.15 17.40 -5.51
C LEU A 176 20.72 18.49 -6.50
N THR A 177 21.65 19.10 -7.22
CA THR A 177 21.37 20.13 -8.24
C THR A 177 20.94 19.53 -9.58
N GLY A 178 21.15 18.23 -9.77
CA GLY A 178 20.87 17.53 -11.02
C GLY A 178 21.96 17.70 -12.09
N GLU A 179 23.12 18.24 -11.73
CA GLU A 179 24.33 18.23 -12.57
C GLU A 179 24.73 16.78 -12.88
N THR A 180 24.64 15.89 -11.89
CA THR A 180 24.66 14.44 -12.13
C THR A 180 23.25 13.99 -12.50
N LYS A 181 23.08 13.42 -13.69
CA LYS A 181 21.77 12.98 -14.17
C LYS A 181 21.28 11.76 -13.37
N GLN A 182 20.09 11.86 -12.78
CA GLN A 182 19.45 10.74 -12.10
C GLN A 182 19.15 9.57 -13.04
N PRO A 183 19.32 8.32 -12.59
CA PRO A 183 19.17 7.14 -13.46
C PRO A 183 17.72 6.91 -13.89
N ASN A 184 16.76 7.33 -13.07
CA ASN A 184 15.33 7.22 -13.34
C ASN A 184 14.54 8.21 -12.47
N ARG A 185 13.21 8.22 -12.60
CA ARG A 185 12.31 9.11 -11.84
C ARG A 185 12.35 8.94 -10.31
N TYR A 186 12.90 7.83 -9.82
CA TYR A 186 12.98 7.49 -8.40
C TYR A 186 14.32 7.86 -7.76
N GLY A 187 15.27 8.38 -8.55
CA GLY A 187 16.58 8.82 -8.06
C GLY A 187 17.57 7.68 -7.85
N TRP A 188 18.53 7.89 -6.94
CA TRP A 188 19.57 6.95 -6.55
C TRP A 188 19.20 6.28 -5.22
N ASN A 189 19.24 4.95 -5.19
CA ASN A 189 19.10 4.16 -3.97
C ASN A 189 20.42 4.12 -3.18
N HIS A 190 20.43 3.47 -2.02
CA HIS A 190 21.59 3.45 -1.13
C HIS A 190 22.88 2.99 -1.83
N THR A 191 22.85 1.84 -2.50
CA THR A 191 24.01 1.29 -3.22
C THR A 191 24.55 2.28 -4.24
N ALA A 192 23.67 2.87 -5.06
CA ALA A 192 24.10 3.84 -6.07
C ALA A 192 24.65 5.14 -5.47
N VAL A 193 24.14 5.60 -4.32
CA VAL A 193 24.68 6.77 -3.61
C VAL A 193 26.09 6.48 -3.09
N VAL A 194 26.29 5.32 -2.45
CA VAL A 194 27.60 4.93 -1.90
C VAL A 194 28.64 4.72 -3.01
N GLU A 195 28.25 4.12 -4.13
CA GLU A 195 29.16 3.89 -5.27
C GLU A 195 29.55 5.15 -6.03
N LEU A 196 28.64 6.14 -6.12
CA LEU A 196 28.90 7.38 -6.87
C LEU A 196 29.68 8.42 -6.07
N LEU A 197 29.54 8.41 -4.74
CA LEU A 197 30.25 9.36 -3.89
C LEU A 197 31.71 8.95 -3.74
N PRO A 198 32.64 9.93 -3.67
CA PRO A 198 34.05 9.62 -3.44
C PRO A 198 34.25 8.95 -2.08
N GLN A 199 35.28 8.11 -1.99
CA GLN A 199 35.68 7.51 -0.72
C GLN A 199 36.05 8.60 0.30
N LEU A 200 35.70 8.35 1.55
CA LEU A 200 36.04 9.24 2.66
C LEU A 200 37.56 9.21 2.89
N PRO A 201 38.17 10.33 3.32
CA PRO A 201 39.54 10.34 3.81
C PRO A 201 39.74 9.31 4.95
N GLU A 202 40.89 8.62 4.97
CA GLU A 202 41.21 7.60 5.98
C GLU A 202 41.21 8.17 7.41
N GLU A 203 41.68 9.41 7.58
CA GLU A 203 41.66 10.14 8.85
C GLU A 203 40.65 11.30 8.79
N LEU A 204 39.49 11.10 9.42
CA LEU A 204 38.50 12.16 9.67
C LEU A 204 38.38 12.35 11.19
N ASP A 205 38.73 13.55 11.67
CA ASP A 205 38.52 13.93 13.06
C ASP A 205 37.03 14.21 13.31
N GLU A 206 36.31 13.19 13.76
CA GLU A 206 34.88 13.26 14.06
C GLU A 206 34.56 14.29 15.16
N VAL A 207 35.47 14.49 16.12
CA VAL A 207 35.29 15.44 17.22
C VAL A 207 35.41 16.87 16.69
N ALA A 208 36.39 17.14 15.84
CA ALA A 208 36.52 18.44 15.17
C ALA A 208 35.31 18.75 14.29
N ILE A 209 34.77 17.75 13.56
CA ILE A 209 33.57 17.91 12.76
C ILE A 209 32.37 18.28 13.64
N GLU A 210 32.11 17.51 14.70
CA GLU A 210 31.00 17.77 15.62
C GLU A 210 31.09 19.18 16.23
N GLN A 211 32.27 19.62 16.64
CA GLN A 211 32.49 20.97 17.18
C GLN A 211 32.28 22.06 16.12
N ALA A 212 32.75 21.86 14.89
CA ALA A 212 32.63 22.83 13.81
C ALA A 212 31.17 23.07 13.40
N ILE A 213 30.34 22.01 13.40
CA ILE A 213 28.94 22.07 12.99
C ILE A 213 27.96 22.32 14.15
N ALA A 214 28.44 22.24 15.39
CA ALA A 214 27.62 22.41 16.59
C ALA A 214 26.82 23.73 16.54
N PRO A 215 25.51 23.68 16.80
CA PRO A 215 24.69 24.88 16.84
C PRO A 215 25.02 25.71 18.08
N ASP A 216 25.15 27.02 17.90
CA ASP A 216 25.29 27.95 19.02
C ASP A 216 23.92 28.21 19.67
N LEU A 217 23.59 27.42 20.69
CA LEU A 217 22.32 27.52 21.41
C LEU A 217 22.19 28.84 22.19
N SER A 218 23.26 29.62 22.37
CA SER A 218 23.21 30.90 23.09
C SER A 218 22.27 31.92 22.42
N TYR A 219 22.07 31.81 21.10
CA TYR A 219 21.10 32.63 20.36
C TYR A 219 19.65 32.43 20.80
N LEU A 220 19.34 31.36 21.53
CA LEU A 220 18.00 31.13 22.10
C LEU A 220 17.76 31.90 23.39
N ASP A 221 18.82 32.42 24.02
CA ASP A 221 18.73 33.23 25.22
C ASP A 221 18.91 34.72 24.87
N PRO A 222 17.83 35.51 24.87
CA PRO A 222 17.89 36.89 24.43
C PRO A 222 18.72 37.78 25.36
N THR A 223 19.07 37.32 26.57
CA THR A 223 19.80 38.16 27.54
C THR A 223 21.25 37.78 27.75
N VAL A 224 21.76 36.72 27.09
CA VAL A 224 23.18 36.33 27.16
C VAL A 224 24.11 37.49 26.76
N GLY A 225 23.72 38.31 25.77
CA GLY A 225 24.49 39.50 25.38
C GLY A 225 24.63 40.59 26.47
N TYR A 226 23.81 40.53 27.54
CA TYR A 226 23.90 41.40 28.71
C TYR A 226 24.61 40.75 29.90
N GLY A 227 25.20 39.56 29.71
CA GLY A 227 25.95 38.84 30.76
C GLY A 227 25.10 38.09 31.79
N ILE A 228 23.77 38.02 31.60
CA ILE A 228 22.85 37.30 32.48
C ILE A 228 21.89 36.44 31.63
N SER A 229 21.69 35.18 32.00
CA SER A 229 20.75 34.30 31.31
C SER A 229 19.30 34.65 31.63
N ALA A 230 18.41 34.55 30.63
CA ALA A 230 16.98 34.79 30.80
C ALA A 230 16.36 33.80 31.81
N ALA A 231 16.94 32.61 31.95
CA ALA A 231 16.55 31.61 32.93
C ALA A 231 16.76 32.08 34.38
N ALA A 232 17.74 32.97 34.63
CA ALA A 232 18.02 33.54 35.95
C ALA A 232 17.14 34.76 36.28
N LEU A 233 16.40 35.30 35.31
CA LEU A 233 15.57 36.48 35.50
C LEU A 233 14.19 36.13 36.10
N PRO A 234 13.62 37.01 36.96
CA PRO A 234 12.22 36.91 37.38
C PRO A 234 11.25 36.93 36.18
N ALA A 235 10.10 36.25 36.29
CA ALA A 235 9.12 36.12 35.20
C ALA A 235 8.68 37.46 34.57
N SER A 236 8.48 38.49 35.40
CA SER A 236 8.06 39.83 34.96
C SER A 236 9.12 40.52 34.08
N ILE A 237 10.40 40.27 34.36
CA ILE A 237 11.54 40.81 33.61
C ILE A 237 11.77 39.95 32.37
N ARG A 238 11.78 38.61 32.52
CA ARG A 238 11.92 37.66 31.41
C ARG A 238 10.92 37.96 30.29
N LYS A 239 9.64 38.20 30.63
CA LYS A 239 8.59 38.55 29.66
C LYS A 239 8.90 39.80 28.81
N LYS A 240 9.64 40.79 29.35
CA LYS A 240 10.01 42.01 28.60
C LYS A 240 11.14 41.78 27.60
N PHE A 241 12.06 40.88 27.91
CA PHE A 241 13.22 40.57 27.07
C PHE A 241 12.98 39.40 26.11
N THR A 242 11.85 38.71 26.24
CA THR A 242 11.60 37.49 25.49
C THR A 242 10.82 37.76 24.20
N ASP A 243 11.43 37.38 23.08
CA ASP A 243 10.79 37.43 21.77
C ASP A 243 9.62 36.44 21.64
N SER A 244 8.69 36.79 20.74
CA SER A 244 7.55 35.94 20.39
C SER A 244 8.00 34.58 19.84
N ASP A 245 7.17 33.55 20.01
CA ASP A 245 7.48 32.20 19.53
C ASP A 245 7.81 32.15 18.03
N ALA A 246 7.06 32.90 17.22
CA ALA A 246 7.30 33.00 15.78
C ALA A 246 8.66 33.64 15.46
N LYS A 247 9.05 34.69 16.18
CA LYS A 247 10.32 35.40 15.95
C LYS A 247 11.53 34.56 16.36
N VAL A 248 11.44 33.84 17.48
CA VAL A 248 12.49 32.90 17.91
C VAL A 248 12.60 31.74 16.91
N ALA A 249 11.48 31.16 16.48
CA ALA A 249 11.46 30.10 15.48
C ALA A 249 12.08 30.55 14.14
N GLU A 250 11.84 31.80 13.72
CA GLU A 250 12.45 32.36 12.52
C GLU A 250 13.96 32.58 12.69
N THR A 251 14.38 33.07 13.85
CA THR A 251 15.81 33.22 14.19
C THR A 251 16.54 31.87 14.11
N ILE A 252 15.92 30.80 14.60
CA ILE A 252 16.46 29.43 14.47
C ILE A 252 16.66 29.06 13.01
N LYS A 253 15.64 29.23 12.17
CA LYS A 253 15.73 28.88 10.73
C LYS A 253 16.77 29.68 9.96
N GLN A 254 17.11 30.88 10.43
CA GLN A 254 18.08 31.77 9.78
C GLN A 254 19.52 31.53 10.27
N LYS A 255 19.70 31.24 11.56
CA LYS A 255 21.03 31.18 12.19
C LYS A 255 21.56 29.77 12.42
N PHE A 256 20.69 28.76 12.45
CA PHE A 256 21.05 27.40 12.79
C PHE A 256 21.06 26.52 11.55
N TYR A 257 21.98 25.58 11.54
CA TYR A 257 22.15 24.63 10.44
C TYR A 257 21.62 23.27 10.84
N LYS A 258 21.07 22.56 9.84
CA LYS A 258 20.56 21.21 10.03
C LYS A 258 21.71 20.27 10.38
N GLN A 259 21.57 19.52 11.47
CA GLN A 259 22.58 18.60 11.98
C GLN A 259 22.45 17.25 11.27
N TRP A 260 22.94 17.16 10.02
CA TRP A 260 22.82 15.96 9.19
C TRP A 260 24.16 15.33 8.78
N LEU A 261 25.26 16.11 8.79
CA LEU A 261 26.57 15.67 8.28
C LEU A 261 27.10 14.45 9.03
N MET A 262 27.11 14.47 10.36
CA MET A 262 27.61 13.34 11.15
C MET A 262 26.81 12.05 10.94
N PRO A 263 25.46 12.07 10.98
CA PRO A 263 24.68 10.90 10.59
C PRO A 263 25.00 10.40 9.17
N PHE A 264 25.14 11.30 8.20
CA PHE A 264 25.48 10.94 6.82
C PHE A 264 26.84 10.24 6.71
N LEU A 265 27.88 10.81 7.33
CA LEU A 265 29.24 10.25 7.33
C LEU A 265 29.26 8.87 7.99
N LYS A 266 28.54 8.68 9.10
CA LYS A 266 28.45 7.37 9.78
C LYS A 266 27.87 6.30 8.86
N VAL A 267 26.82 6.62 8.10
CA VAL A 267 26.23 5.67 7.14
C VAL A 267 27.18 5.40 5.96
N LEU A 268 27.86 6.43 5.45
CA LEU A 268 28.87 6.24 4.39
C LEU A 268 30.05 5.37 4.82
N LYS A 269 30.45 5.41 6.10
CA LYS A 269 31.48 4.52 6.68
C LYS A 269 31.01 3.08 6.90
N GLY A 270 29.78 2.75 6.52
CA GLY A 270 29.19 1.41 6.71
C GLY A 270 28.45 1.22 8.03
N GLY A 271 28.18 2.30 8.78
CA GLY A 271 27.30 2.27 9.94
C GLY A 271 25.84 2.02 9.55
N ALA A 272 25.01 1.64 10.53
CA ALA A 272 23.60 1.36 10.31
C ALA A 272 22.84 2.58 9.76
N GLY A 273 22.26 2.44 8.56
CA GLY A 273 21.46 3.47 7.92
C GLY A 273 21.18 3.19 6.45
N TYR A 274 20.32 3.99 5.86
CA TYR A 274 19.97 3.92 4.45
C TYR A 274 19.99 5.33 3.84
N LEU A 275 20.56 5.44 2.64
CA LEU A 275 20.73 6.71 1.92
C LEU A 275 19.89 6.68 0.65
N ARG A 276 19.28 7.80 0.31
CA ARG A 276 18.60 7.96 -0.98
C ARG A 276 18.71 9.38 -1.45
N VAL A 277 18.98 9.57 -2.73
CA VAL A 277 18.87 10.89 -3.36
C VAL A 277 17.78 10.84 -4.40
N ALA A 278 16.77 11.70 -4.32
CA ALA A 278 15.76 11.83 -5.36
C ALA A 278 15.17 13.23 -5.39
N GLN A 279 14.91 13.75 -6.59
CA GLN A 279 14.26 15.05 -6.78
C GLN A 279 14.94 16.19 -5.99
N GLY A 280 16.27 16.17 -5.92
CA GLY A 280 17.07 17.18 -5.22
C GLY A 280 17.06 17.09 -3.69
N VAL A 281 16.62 15.95 -3.13
CA VAL A 281 16.61 15.68 -1.69
C VAL A 281 17.43 14.44 -1.37
N LEU A 282 18.36 14.56 -0.44
CA LEU A 282 19.03 13.44 0.24
C LEU A 282 18.22 13.05 1.47
N SER A 283 17.70 11.83 1.49
CA SER A 283 17.07 11.22 2.67
C SER A 283 18.06 10.29 3.35
N ILE A 284 18.30 10.53 4.64
CA ILE A 284 19.16 9.72 5.52
C ILE A 284 18.25 9.04 6.54
N THR A 285 18.02 7.73 6.39
CA THR A 285 17.21 6.96 7.33
C THR A 285 18.12 6.24 8.32
N LEU A 286 17.85 6.41 9.61
CA LEU A 286 18.68 5.99 10.73
C LEU A 286 17.85 5.14 11.70
N PRO A 287 18.49 4.25 12.49
CA PRO A 287 17.81 3.60 13.60
C PRO A 287 17.36 4.62 14.66
N ASP A 288 16.22 4.34 15.30
CA ASP A 288 15.66 5.09 16.41
C ASP A 288 15.13 4.13 17.48
N ASP A 289 16.00 3.78 18.44
CA ASP A 289 15.69 2.77 19.45
C ASP A 289 14.97 3.35 20.67
N ARG A 290 14.52 4.62 20.63
CA ARG A 290 13.92 5.26 21.80
C ARG A 290 12.73 4.47 22.33
N LEU A 291 11.80 4.10 21.45
CA LEU A 291 10.61 3.33 21.84
C LEU A 291 10.93 1.90 22.25
N VAL A 292 11.94 1.27 21.63
CA VAL A 292 12.44 -0.06 22.02
C VAL A 292 12.99 -0.02 23.44
N ARG A 293 13.85 0.97 23.76
CA ARG A 293 14.36 1.19 25.12
C ARG A 293 13.22 1.44 26.11
N THR A 294 12.19 2.21 25.72
CA THR A 294 10.99 2.41 26.56
C THR A 294 10.25 1.10 26.82
N ALA A 295 10.08 0.25 25.80
CA ALA A 295 9.45 -1.05 25.98
C ALA A 295 10.27 -1.94 26.92
N LEU A 296 11.59 -2.02 26.73
CA LEU A 296 12.49 -2.84 27.56
C LEU A 296 12.60 -2.34 29.00
N ALA A 297 12.46 -1.04 29.24
CA ALA A 297 12.47 -0.46 30.60
C ALA A 297 11.16 -0.70 31.37
N ALA A 298 10.08 -1.08 30.69
CA ALA A 298 8.78 -1.29 31.31
C ALA A 298 8.68 -2.62 32.05
N LYS A 299 7.89 -2.65 33.13
CA LYS A 299 7.60 -3.87 33.91
C LYS A 299 7.09 -5.02 33.03
N ALA A 300 6.18 -4.67 32.12
CA ALA A 300 5.56 -5.60 31.19
C ALA A 300 5.00 -4.85 29.99
N ASN A 301 4.93 -5.55 28.85
CA ASN A 301 4.36 -5.03 27.61
C ASN A 301 3.25 -5.96 27.14
N ILE A 302 2.15 -5.37 26.66
CA ILE A 302 1.06 -6.06 25.97
C ILE A 302 0.99 -5.44 24.58
N PHE A 303 1.30 -6.23 23.56
CA PHE A 303 1.27 -5.81 22.17
C PHE A 303 -0.01 -6.30 21.50
N LEU A 304 -0.83 -5.37 20.99
CA LEU A 304 -2.10 -5.64 20.34
C LEU A 304 -1.94 -5.31 18.85
N ASP A 305 -2.07 -6.31 17.98
CA ASP A 305 -2.09 -6.11 16.54
C ASP A 305 -2.75 -7.30 15.86
N ALA A 306 -3.58 -7.04 14.85
CA ALA A 306 -4.25 -8.10 14.09
C ALA A 306 -3.36 -8.68 12.98
N THR A 307 -2.32 -7.96 12.58
CA THR A 307 -1.49 -8.29 11.41
C THR A 307 0.01 -8.32 11.69
N GLY A 308 0.45 -7.85 12.86
CA GLY A 308 1.86 -7.90 13.26
C GLY A 308 2.31 -9.32 13.60
N GLU A 309 3.51 -9.70 13.14
CA GLU A 309 4.10 -11.01 13.43
C GLU A 309 4.98 -10.99 14.68
N ALA A 310 4.86 -12.02 15.53
CA ALA A 310 5.65 -12.13 16.76
C ALA A 310 7.16 -12.22 16.50
N GLY A 311 7.58 -12.88 15.41
CA GLY A 311 8.99 -12.98 15.03
C GLY A 311 9.59 -11.61 14.69
N GLU A 312 8.84 -10.77 13.98
CA GLU A 312 9.26 -9.40 13.65
C GLU A 312 9.35 -8.54 14.92
N LEU A 313 8.38 -8.66 15.84
CA LEU A 313 8.42 -7.97 17.12
C LEU A 313 9.65 -8.37 17.94
N ALA A 314 9.99 -9.67 17.97
CA ALA A 314 11.18 -10.17 18.67
C ALA A 314 12.46 -9.56 18.09
N GLN A 315 12.55 -9.52 16.75
CA GLN A 315 13.67 -8.91 16.03
C GLN A 315 13.81 -7.41 16.33
N LEU A 316 12.69 -6.66 16.34
CA LEU A 316 12.68 -5.23 16.66
C LEU A 316 13.09 -4.94 18.11
N LEU A 317 12.70 -5.81 19.05
CA LEU A 317 13.05 -5.67 20.46
C LEU A 317 14.46 -6.20 20.79
N GLY A 318 15.08 -6.94 19.88
CA GLY A 318 16.37 -7.60 20.11
C GLY A 318 16.30 -8.74 21.13
N ILE A 319 15.16 -9.45 21.20
CA ILE A 319 14.90 -10.54 22.16
C ILE A 319 14.65 -11.86 21.42
N ALA A 320 14.70 -12.99 22.12
CA ALA A 320 14.38 -14.28 21.51
C ALA A 320 12.86 -14.40 21.26
N PRO A 321 12.40 -15.01 20.15
CA PRO A 321 10.97 -15.21 19.89
C PRO A 321 10.23 -15.98 21.00
N THR A 322 10.94 -16.84 21.75
CA THR A 322 10.39 -17.59 22.89
C THR A 322 10.04 -16.72 24.10
N GLU A 323 10.55 -15.49 24.15
CA GLU A 323 10.22 -14.52 25.21
C GLU A 323 8.87 -13.85 24.96
N ILE A 324 8.31 -14.00 23.74
CA ILE A 324 7.00 -13.45 23.38
C ILE A 324 5.93 -14.54 23.53
N ILE A 325 5.03 -14.33 24.48
CA ILE A 325 3.82 -15.14 24.61
C ILE A 325 2.80 -14.62 23.60
N SER A 326 2.59 -15.35 22.50
CA SER A 326 1.57 -15.02 21.51
C SER A 326 0.22 -15.60 21.90
N LEU A 327 -0.79 -14.74 22.00
CA LEU A 327 -2.19 -15.12 22.19
C LEU A 327 -2.95 -14.75 20.93
N GLN A 328 -3.53 -15.74 20.27
CA GLN A 328 -4.30 -15.55 19.05
C GLN A 328 -5.70 -16.13 19.24
N GLN A 329 -6.72 -15.43 18.76
CA GLN A 329 -8.06 -15.96 18.70
C GLN A 329 -8.20 -16.79 17.43
N THR A 330 -8.75 -18.00 17.55
CA THR A 330 -9.10 -18.81 16.38
C THR A 330 -10.03 -18.03 15.47
N VAL A 331 -9.61 -17.83 14.23
CA VAL A 331 -10.40 -17.11 13.23
C VAL A 331 -11.60 -17.98 12.82
N PRO A 332 -12.85 -17.57 13.06
CA PRO A 332 -14.01 -18.35 12.63
C PRO A 332 -14.13 -18.33 11.10
N GLU A 333 -14.64 -19.43 10.52
CA GLU A 333 -14.95 -19.45 9.07
C GLU A 333 -16.05 -18.42 8.75
N TYR A 334 -15.70 -17.45 7.90
CA TYR A 334 -16.58 -16.35 7.55
C TYR A 334 -17.57 -16.75 6.45
N ASN A 335 -18.59 -17.54 6.79
CA ASN A 335 -19.68 -17.87 5.85
C ASN A 335 -20.51 -16.64 5.46
N ASN A 336 -20.40 -15.55 6.22
CA ASN A 336 -21.17 -14.33 6.04
C ASN A 336 -20.38 -13.18 5.37
N LEU A 337 -19.14 -13.42 4.95
CA LEU A 337 -18.31 -12.44 4.21
C LEU A 337 -18.09 -12.87 2.77
N GLU A 338 -18.51 -12.01 1.84
CA GLU A 338 -18.22 -12.13 0.42
C GLU A 338 -17.10 -11.14 0.04
N ILE A 339 -16.01 -11.64 -0.55
CA ILE A 339 -14.91 -10.81 -1.05
C ILE A 339 -14.91 -10.90 -2.57
N ILE A 340 -15.17 -9.78 -3.22
CA ILE A 340 -15.25 -9.63 -4.67
C ILE A 340 -14.06 -8.79 -5.10
N GLN A 341 -13.19 -9.35 -5.92
CA GLN A 341 -12.05 -8.62 -6.47
C GLN A 341 -12.38 -8.16 -7.88
N VAL A 342 -12.51 -6.83 -8.03
CA VAL A 342 -12.80 -6.17 -9.29
C VAL A 342 -11.52 -5.99 -10.08
N THR A 343 -11.42 -6.67 -11.23
CA THR A 343 -10.20 -6.72 -12.05
C THR A 343 -10.27 -5.78 -13.27
N THR A 344 -9.20 -5.74 -14.06
CA THR A 344 -9.04 -4.96 -15.32
C THR A 344 -8.83 -3.45 -15.11
N LEU A 345 -8.47 -3.07 -13.88
CA LEU A 345 -8.18 -1.68 -13.48
C LEU A 345 -6.68 -1.46 -13.17
N GLY A 346 -5.84 -2.49 -13.22
CA GLY A 346 -4.46 -2.43 -12.78
C GLY A 346 -4.32 -2.40 -11.26
N ARG A 347 -3.10 -2.21 -10.73
CA ARG A 347 -2.83 -2.24 -9.28
C ARG A 347 -3.44 -1.06 -8.50
N LEU A 348 -3.79 0.03 -9.19
CA LEU A 348 -4.39 1.24 -8.63
C LEU A 348 -3.67 1.85 -7.42
N GLY A 349 -2.33 1.74 -7.35
CA GLY A 349 -1.55 2.31 -6.25
C GLY A 349 -1.61 3.85 -6.16
N ASN A 350 -0.85 4.42 -5.21
CA ASN A 350 -0.83 5.86 -4.93
C ASN A 350 -0.18 6.76 -6.02
N SER A 351 0.06 6.22 -7.22
CA SER A 351 0.59 6.97 -8.36
C SER A 351 -0.54 7.67 -9.12
N ASP A 352 -0.21 8.66 -9.96
CA ASP A 352 -1.20 9.32 -10.82
C ASP A 352 -2.02 8.33 -11.63
N ARG A 353 -3.34 8.48 -11.55
CA ARG A 353 -4.32 7.74 -12.37
C ARG A 353 -4.66 8.62 -13.57
N SER A 354 -4.71 8.03 -14.76
CA SER A 354 -5.21 8.78 -15.93
C SER A 354 -6.69 9.10 -15.75
N GLU A 355 -7.15 10.19 -16.37
CA GLU A 355 -8.56 10.61 -16.30
C GLU A 355 -9.51 9.48 -16.71
N PHE A 356 -9.18 8.76 -17.80
CA PHE A 356 -9.95 7.61 -18.24
C PHE A 356 -10.00 6.48 -17.20
N LEU A 357 -8.90 6.20 -16.49
CA LEU A 357 -8.88 5.19 -15.45
C LEU A 357 -9.71 5.63 -14.24
N GLN A 358 -9.62 6.90 -13.86
CA GLN A 358 -10.40 7.47 -12.77
C GLN A 358 -11.91 7.41 -13.06
N GLN A 359 -12.34 7.76 -14.27
CA GLN A 359 -13.74 7.63 -14.70
C GLN A 359 -14.25 6.19 -14.58
N ARG A 360 -13.43 5.19 -14.93
CA ARG A 360 -13.81 3.77 -14.79
C ARG A 360 -13.98 3.36 -13.33
N ILE A 361 -13.09 3.81 -12.45
CA ILE A 361 -13.16 3.54 -11.01
C ILE A 361 -14.43 4.18 -10.41
N GLU A 362 -14.70 5.43 -10.76
CA GLU A 362 -15.88 6.16 -10.30
C GLU A 362 -17.17 5.50 -10.79
N ALA A 363 -17.22 5.04 -12.04
CA ALA A 363 -18.36 4.29 -12.55
C ALA A 363 -18.64 3.02 -11.73
N VAL A 364 -17.61 2.23 -11.41
CA VAL A 364 -17.76 1.05 -10.54
C VAL A 364 -18.25 1.46 -9.15
N ALA A 365 -17.61 2.45 -8.54
CA ALA A 365 -17.95 2.89 -7.19
C ALA A 365 -19.39 3.41 -7.09
N ASN A 366 -19.82 4.24 -8.06
CA ASN A 366 -21.17 4.77 -8.14
C ASN A 366 -22.20 3.66 -8.35
N ALA A 367 -21.95 2.73 -9.26
CA ALA A 367 -22.85 1.59 -9.50
C ALA A 367 -23.02 0.69 -8.26
N LEU A 368 -22.02 0.61 -7.40
CA LEU A 368 -22.10 -0.13 -6.13
C LEU A 368 -22.78 0.68 -5.03
N LEU A 369 -22.53 1.99 -4.94
CA LEU A 369 -23.20 2.91 -4.02
C LEU A 369 -24.71 3.01 -4.29
N GLU A 370 -25.12 2.96 -5.56
CA GLU A 370 -26.54 2.93 -5.96
C GLU A 370 -27.23 1.63 -5.52
N LYS A 371 -26.51 0.50 -5.51
CA LYS A 371 -27.03 -0.80 -5.07
C LYS A 371 -27.16 -0.90 -3.55
N ASP A 372 -26.21 -0.33 -2.81
CA ASP A 372 -26.24 -0.28 -1.35
C ASP A 372 -25.80 1.10 -0.85
N PRO A 373 -26.75 1.98 -0.46
CA PRO A 373 -26.45 3.32 0.06
C PRO A 373 -25.63 3.33 1.37
N ASN A 374 -25.56 2.20 2.09
CA ASN A 374 -24.72 2.06 3.29
C ASN A 374 -23.25 1.73 2.94
N THR A 375 -22.92 1.64 1.65
CA THR A 375 -21.56 1.40 1.17
C THR A 375 -20.62 2.52 1.59
N LYS A 376 -19.41 2.16 2.03
CA LYS A 376 -18.31 3.10 2.25
C LYS A 376 -17.15 2.80 1.31
N VAL A 377 -16.37 3.83 1.01
CA VAL A 377 -15.22 3.75 0.09
C VAL A 377 -13.96 4.12 0.85
N ILE A 378 -12.91 3.31 0.71
CA ILE A 378 -11.54 3.62 1.11
C ILE A 378 -10.70 3.80 -0.15
N ASP A 379 -10.06 4.95 -0.29
CA ASP A 379 -9.09 5.24 -1.36
C ASP A 379 -7.86 5.98 -0.81
N PHE A 380 -6.84 6.21 -1.63
CA PHE A 380 -5.70 7.02 -1.24
C PHE A 380 -6.15 8.47 -1.05
N LYS A 381 -5.57 9.14 -0.04
CA LYS A 381 -5.86 10.55 0.28
C LYS A 381 -5.82 11.50 -0.92
N LYS A 382 -5.01 11.20 -1.95
CA LYS A 382 -4.91 11.98 -3.18
C LYS A 382 -6.16 11.91 -4.07
N PHE A 383 -6.90 10.80 -4.01
CA PHE A 383 -8.07 10.51 -4.85
C PHE A 383 -9.37 10.46 -4.04
N ALA A 384 -9.28 10.37 -2.71
CA ALA A 384 -10.43 10.33 -1.82
C ALA A 384 -11.28 11.61 -1.95
N GLN A 385 -12.57 11.44 -2.18
CA GLN A 385 -13.57 12.50 -2.10
C GLN A 385 -13.88 12.83 -0.63
N ASP A 386 -14.58 13.94 -0.36
CA ASP A 386 -14.86 14.40 1.00
C ASP A 386 -15.59 13.36 1.88
N SER A 387 -16.44 12.53 1.28
CA SER A 387 -17.18 11.45 1.94
C SER A 387 -16.41 10.13 2.05
N SER A 388 -15.25 10.02 1.36
CA SER A 388 -14.45 8.80 1.32
C SER A 388 -13.52 8.69 2.53
N LEU A 389 -13.33 7.45 2.96
CA LEU A 389 -12.32 7.07 3.96
C LEU A 389 -10.96 6.90 3.27
N ARG A 390 -9.86 6.92 4.04
CA ARG A 390 -8.50 6.91 3.49
C ARG A 390 -7.66 5.74 3.96
N TRP A 391 -6.87 5.19 3.03
CA TRP A 391 -5.80 4.25 3.35
C TRP A 391 -4.84 4.82 4.41
N TRP A 392 -4.46 3.98 5.37
CA TRP A 392 -3.57 4.28 6.51
C TRP A 392 -4.07 5.35 7.49
N VAL A 393 -5.30 5.82 7.34
CA VAL A 393 -5.95 6.74 8.28
C VAL A 393 -7.22 6.09 8.84
N GLU A 394 -8.25 5.95 8.01
CA GLU A 394 -9.53 5.33 8.42
C GLU A 394 -9.62 3.84 8.10
N SER A 395 -8.68 3.31 7.31
CA SER A 395 -8.54 1.87 7.07
C SER A 395 -8.00 1.10 8.29
N ARG A 396 -7.67 1.81 9.40
CA ARG A 396 -7.09 1.31 10.65
C ARG A 396 -7.70 2.06 11.85
N GLY A 397 -7.58 1.53 13.06
CA GLY A 397 -7.72 2.25 14.34
C GLY A 397 -9.04 2.90 14.77
N VAL A 398 -10.04 3.11 13.90
CA VAL A 398 -11.32 3.80 14.26
C VAL A 398 -12.50 2.84 14.44
N ASN A 399 -13.73 3.27 14.76
CA ASN A 399 -14.92 2.38 14.79
C ASN A 399 -15.99 2.79 13.75
N ASP A 400 -15.63 3.68 12.83
CA ASP A 400 -16.56 4.40 11.95
C ASP A 400 -17.28 3.51 10.92
N LEU A 401 -16.91 2.22 10.82
CA LEU A 401 -17.42 1.24 9.86
C LEU A 401 -18.26 0.12 10.50
N GLU A 402 -18.58 0.22 11.80
CA GLU A 402 -19.26 -0.86 12.54
C GLU A 402 -20.66 -1.18 12.00
N SER A 403 -21.38 -0.19 11.47
CA SER A 403 -22.70 -0.37 10.85
C SER A 403 -22.64 -0.60 9.34
N THR A 404 -21.46 -0.55 8.72
CA THR A 404 -21.32 -0.65 7.25
C THR A 404 -21.48 -2.09 6.79
N THR A 405 -22.31 -2.33 5.78
CA THR A 405 -22.54 -3.68 5.20
C THR A 405 -21.61 -3.97 4.02
N THR A 406 -21.30 -2.94 3.24
CA THR A 406 -20.48 -3.04 2.03
C THR A 406 -19.32 -2.04 2.09
N LEU A 407 -18.12 -2.50 1.79
CA LEU A 407 -16.92 -1.66 1.78
C LEU A 407 -16.15 -1.83 0.46
N ILE A 408 -15.88 -0.72 -0.20
CA ILE A 408 -15.09 -0.66 -1.43
C ILE A 408 -13.67 -0.24 -1.06
N LEU A 409 -12.70 -1.09 -1.38
CA LEU A 409 -11.28 -0.88 -1.18
C LEU A 409 -10.62 -0.58 -2.52
N ILE A 410 -10.24 0.67 -2.76
CA ILE A 410 -9.69 1.10 -4.05
C ILE A 410 -8.17 1.08 -4.01
N GLY A 411 -7.60 0.11 -4.72
CA GLY A 411 -6.17 -0.01 -5.00
C GLY A 411 -5.34 -0.72 -3.95
N THR A 412 -4.09 -0.99 -4.33
CA THR A 412 -3.14 -1.76 -3.53
C THR A 412 -2.36 -0.83 -2.59
N PRO A 413 -2.55 -0.90 -1.25
CA PRO A 413 -1.87 -0.03 -0.29
C PRO A 413 -0.39 -0.39 -0.17
N CYS A 414 0.42 0.08 -1.12
CA CYS A 414 1.87 -0.06 -1.09
C CYS A 414 2.50 1.25 -0.66
N ARG A 415 3.21 1.24 0.47
CA ARG A 415 4.12 2.33 0.85
C ARG A 415 5.19 2.50 -0.22
N THR A 416 5.83 3.67 -0.26
CA THR A 416 6.92 3.92 -1.20
C THR A 416 8.00 2.85 -1.04
N LEU A 417 8.42 2.22 -2.14
CA LEU A 417 9.38 1.12 -2.10
C LEU A 417 10.68 1.52 -1.39
N SER A 418 11.18 2.75 -1.60
CA SER A 418 12.39 3.22 -0.91
C SER A 418 12.25 3.29 0.61
N HIS A 419 11.05 3.54 1.12
CA HIS A 419 10.79 3.50 2.56
C HIS A 419 10.84 2.06 3.08
N LEU A 420 10.26 1.12 2.32
CA LEU A 420 10.32 -0.31 2.65
C LEU A 420 11.76 -0.84 2.54
N GLU A 421 12.54 -0.40 1.56
CA GLU A 421 13.97 -0.76 1.45
C GLU A 421 14.77 -0.26 2.65
N ALA A 422 14.53 0.97 3.11
CA ALA A 422 15.19 1.52 4.29
C ALA A 422 14.81 0.77 5.57
N GLU A 423 13.52 0.48 5.74
CA GLU A 423 13.00 -0.30 6.88
C GLU A 423 13.60 -1.72 6.88
N PHE A 424 13.59 -2.40 5.73
CA PHE A 424 14.22 -3.70 5.55
C PHE A 424 15.72 -3.66 5.87
N THR A 425 16.43 -2.64 5.38
CA THR A 425 17.88 -2.50 5.60
C THR A 425 18.22 -2.37 7.07
N LEU A 426 17.45 -1.57 7.81
CA LEU A 426 17.66 -1.37 9.24
C LEU A 426 17.25 -2.59 10.07
N MET A 427 16.18 -3.29 9.68
CA MET A 427 15.70 -4.47 10.39
C MET A 427 16.60 -5.70 10.17
N HIS A 428 17.05 -5.93 8.93
CA HIS A 428 17.84 -7.12 8.55
C HIS A 428 19.35 -6.86 8.49
N GLY A 429 19.81 -5.61 8.68
CA GLY A 429 21.22 -5.25 8.64
C GLY A 429 21.89 -5.36 7.26
N ARG A 430 21.09 -5.44 6.18
CA ARG A 430 21.59 -5.56 4.79
C ARG A 430 20.66 -4.87 3.80
N VAL A 431 21.22 -4.33 2.71
CA VAL A 431 20.39 -3.81 1.61
C VAL A 431 19.75 -4.93 0.79
N PRO A 432 18.56 -4.71 0.19
CA PRO A 432 17.98 -5.65 -0.75
C PRO A 432 18.86 -5.88 -1.99
N GLN A 433 18.87 -7.11 -2.51
CA GLN A 433 19.58 -7.39 -3.76
C GLN A 433 18.97 -6.59 -4.93
N PRO A 434 19.80 -5.98 -5.79
CA PRO A 434 19.30 -5.21 -6.93
C PRO A 434 18.63 -6.10 -7.97
N GLY A 435 17.68 -5.54 -8.71
CA GLY A 435 17.02 -6.18 -9.84
C GLY A 435 15.58 -6.58 -9.59
N CYS A 436 14.92 -7.02 -10.66
CA CYS A 436 13.53 -7.43 -10.62
C CYS A 436 13.31 -8.70 -11.44
N VAL A 437 12.33 -9.49 -11.02
CA VAL A 437 11.87 -10.70 -11.71
C VAL A 437 10.37 -10.62 -11.94
N GLU A 438 9.88 -11.28 -12.99
CA GLU A 438 8.45 -11.46 -13.22
C GLU A 438 7.98 -12.74 -12.55
N VAL A 439 6.91 -12.63 -11.76
CA VAL A 439 6.38 -13.73 -10.96
C VAL A 439 4.88 -13.81 -11.16
N LYS A 440 4.40 -15.05 -11.33
CA LYS A 440 2.97 -15.36 -11.34
C LYS A 440 2.53 -15.70 -9.93
N TYR A 441 1.59 -14.94 -9.40
CA TYR A 441 0.99 -15.19 -8.10
C TYR A 441 -0.40 -15.77 -8.29
N PRO A 442 -0.66 -17.02 -7.85
CA PRO A 442 -1.99 -17.60 -7.93
C PRO A 442 -2.97 -16.85 -7.03
N VAL A 443 -4.24 -16.86 -7.43
CA VAL A 443 -5.35 -16.31 -6.66
C VAL A 443 -6.31 -17.44 -6.32
N GLN A 444 -6.77 -17.47 -5.07
CA GLN A 444 -7.78 -18.45 -4.65
C GLN A 444 -9.16 -17.97 -5.13
N ILE A 445 -9.78 -18.68 -6.07
CA ILE A 445 -11.09 -18.31 -6.63
C ILE A 445 -12.21 -19.08 -5.92
N LYS A 446 -13.25 -18.37 -5.48
CA LYS A 446 -14.53 -18.97 -5.10
C LYS A 446 -15.38 -19.21 -6.36
N GLY A 447 -15.74 -20.46 -6.63
CA GLY A 447 -16.58 -20.82 -7.78
C GLY A 447 -15.80 -20.99 -9.09
N GLN A 448 -16.47 -20.74 -10.22
CA GLN A 448 -15.85 -20.84 -11.55
C GLN A 448 -15.16 -19.54 -11.93
N SER A 449 -13.97 -19.64 -12.56
CA SER A 449 -13.28 -18.45 -13.08
C SER A 449 -14.08 -17.81 -14.23
N PRO A 450 -14.24 -16.48 -14.26
CA PRO A 450 -14.87 -15.81 -15.39
C PRO A 450 -14.15 -16.13 -16.71
N PRO A 451 -14.87 -16.28 -17.83
CA PRO A 451 -14.26 -16.52 -19.13
C PRO A 451 -13.22 -15.44 -19.48
N GLY A 452 -11.97 -15.85 -19.71
CA GLY A 452 -10.88 -14.94 -20.08
C GLY A 452 -10.13 -14.31 -18.91
N VAL A 453 -10.51 -14.59 -17.66
CA VAL A 453 -9.75 -14.17 -16.47
C VAL A 453 -8.85 -15.32 -16.03
N GLN A 454 -7.54 -15.07 -16.01
CA GLN A 454 -6.55 -16.03 -15.50
C GLN A 454 -6.58 -16.06 -13.97
N PRO A 455 -6.44 -17.23 -13.33
CA PRO A 455 -6.47 -17.36 -11.87
C PRO A 455 -5.13 -16.95 -11.21
N TYR A 456 -4.42 -16.01 -11.82
CA TYR A 456 -3.14 -15.51 -11.33
C TYR A 456 -2.92 -14.07 -11.79
N PHE A 457 -2.08 -13.34 -11.05
CA PHE A 457 -1.56 -12.05 -11.47
C PHE A 457 -0.06 -12.15 -11.76
N GLU A 458 0.37 -11.63 -12.91
CA GLU A 458 1.80 -11.50 -13.25
C GLU A 458 2.32 -10.15 -12.81
N MET A 459 3.45 -10.15 -12.12
CA MET A 459 3.96 -8.94 -11.48
C MET A 459 5.47 -8.88 -11.56
N LYS A 460 5.98 -7.70 -11.90
CA LYS A 460 7.40 -7.36 -11.72
C LYS A 460 7.66 -7.00 -10.26
N VAL A 461 8.50 -7.79 -9.60
CA VAL A 461 8.81 -7.72 -8.16
C VAL A 461 10.32 -7.77 -7.94
N SER A 462 10.80 -7.50 -6.72
CA SER A 462 12.24 -7.59 -6.41
C SER A 462 12.78 -9.00 -6.66
N ALA A 463 14.03 -9.08 -7.13
CA ALA A 463 14.78 -10.33 -7.24
C ALA A 463 15.14 -10.92 -5.87
N ASP A 464 15.24 -10.08 -4.83
CA ASP A 464 15.48 -10.50 -3.46
C ASP A 464 14.21 -11.13 -2.87
N LEU A 465 14.25 -12.43 -2.60
CA LEU A 465 13.10 -13.20 -2.11
C LEU A 465 12.61 -12.72 -0.74
N GLU A 466 13.52 -12.35 0.16
CA GLU A 466 13.20 -11.92 1.53
C GLU A 466 12.57 -10.53 1.50
N PHE A 467 13.17 -9.59 0.76
CA PHE A 467 12.60 -8.26 0.59
C PHE A 467 11.26 -8.30 -0.15
N ARG A 468 11.11 -9.17 -1.15
CA ARG A 468 9.84 -9.38 -1.84
C ARG A 468 8.75 -9.90 -0.90
N ALA A 469 9.08 -10.87 -0.03
CA ALA A 469 8.16 -11.39 0.98
C ALA A 469 7.78 -10.29 1.98
N PHE A 470 8.75 -9.51 2.46
CA PHE A 470 8.54 -8.37 3.34
C PHE A 470 7.56 -7.33 2.75
N VAL A 471 7.79 -6.88 1.51
CA VAL A 471 6.89 -5.93 0.83
C VAL A 471 5.49 -6.52 0.66
N ARG A 472 5.38 -7.80 0.28
CA ARG A 472 4.10 -8.49 0.13
C ARG A 472 3.35 -8.57 1.45
N HIS A 473 4.03 -8.94 2.53
CA HIS A 473 3.45 -9.01 3.87
C HIS A 473 2.88 -7.65 4.29
N ARG A 474 3.64 -6.56 4.14
CA ARG A 474 3.16 -5.20 4.46
C ARG A 474 1.91 -4.79 3.69
N ILE A 475 1.84 -5.09 2.38
CA ILE A 475 0.66 -4.80 1.56
C ILE A 475 -0.55 -5.61 2.04
N LEU A 476 -0.39 -6.92 2.23
CA LEU A 476 -1.48 -7.79 2.66
C LEU A 476 -1.98 -7.43 4.06
N ALA A 477 -1.08 -7.09 4.98
CA ALA A 477 -1.43 -6.60 6.31
C ALA A 477 -2.34 -5.36 6.24
N ASP A 478 -2.01 -4.36 5.41
CA ASP A 478 -2.86 -3.18 5.23
C ASP A 478 -4.24 -3.53 4.64
N ILE A 479 -4.31 -4.50 3.72
CA ILE A 479 -5.58 -4.97 3.13
C ILE A 479 -6.42 -5.73 4.18
N HIS A 480 -5.83 -6.66 4.93
CA HIS A 480 -6.51 -7.42 5.97
C HIS A 480 -7.06 -6.51 7.07
N GLN A 481 -6.30 -5.50 7.49
CA GLN A 481 -6.76 -4.48 8.43
C GLN A 481 -8.00 -3.77 7.91
N ALA A 482 -8.01 -3.38 6.63
CA ALA A 482 -9.15 -2.73 5.99
C ALA A 482 -10.37 -3.65 5.85
N ILE A 483 -10.17 -4.94 5.54
CA ILE A 483 -11.25 -5.95 5.51
C ILE A 483 -11.84 -6.15 6.91
N GLY A 484 -10.98 -6.25 7.93
CA GLY A 484 -11.36 -6.45 9.32
C GLY A 484 -12.24 -5.33 9.90
N ARG A 485 -12.28 -4.16 9.24
CA ARG A 485 -13.11 -3.01 9.63
C ARG A 485 -14.61 -3.31 9.64
N LEU A 486 -15.07 -4.27 8.83
CA LEU A 486 -16.48 -4.69 8.81
C LEU A 486 -16.89 -5.52 10.03
N ARG A 487 -15.92 -5.98 10.85
CA ARG A 487 -16.17 -6.74 12.09
C ARG A 487 -17.08 -7.93 11.89
N THR A 488 -16.85 -8.69 10.81
CA THR A 488 -17.67 -9.84 10.39
C THR A 488 -17.99 -10.81 11.52
N HIS A 489 -17.01 -11.09 12.38
CA HIS A 489 -17.14 -11.94 13.56
C HIS A 489 -18.18 -11.46 14.59
N ARG A 490 -18.48 -10.16 14.66
CA ARG A 490 -19.49 -9.59 15.57
C ARG A 490 -20.89 -9.59 14.97
N ARG A 491 -21.02 -9.91 13.67
CA ARG A 491 -22.25 -9.77 12.89
C ARG A 491 -22.59 -11.06 12.13
N PRO A 492 -22.65 -12.23 12.78
CA PRO A 492 -22.83 -13.52 12.11
C PRO A 492 -24.18 -13.65 11.36
N GLY A 493 -25.19 -12.86 11.74
CA GLY A 493 -26.50 -12.84 11.08
C GLY A 493 -26.59 -11.92 9.85
N GLU A 494 -25.52 -11.21 9.51
CA GLU A 494 -25.52 -10.24 8.40
C GLU A 494 -24.60 -10.69 7.27
N THR A 495 -25.05 -10.51 6.03
CA THR A 495 -24.22 -10.72 4.83
C THR A 495 -23.42 -9.46 4.55
N LEU A 496 -22.10 -9.57 4.58
CA LEU A 496 -21.16 -8.47 4.42
C LEU A 496 -20.36 -8.62 3.13
N ARG A 497 -20.05 -7.49 2.49
CA ARG A 497 -19.35 -7.49 1.20
C ARG A 497 -18.12 -6.59 1.19
N ILE A 498 -17.03 -7.11 0.64
CA ILE A 498 -15.84 -6.35 0.28
C ILE A 498 -15.70 -6.33 -1.23
N TYR A 499 -15.60 -5.13 -1.81
CA TYR A 499 -15.18 -4.95 -3.20
C TYR A 499 -13.74 -4.44 -3.21
N PHE A 500 -12.78 -5.29 -3.56
CA PHE A 500 -11.39 -4.88 -3.75
C PHE A 500 -11.15 -4.52 -5.21
N LEU A 501 -11.01 -3.23 -5.52
CA LEU A 501 -10.72 -2.75 -6.87
C LEU A 501 -9.20 -2.71 -7.05
N GLY A 502 -8.65 -3.66 -7.79
CA GLY A 502 -7.22 -3.69 -8.09
C GLY A 502 -6.70 -5.06 -8.48
N ASP A 503 -5.75 -5.08 -9.40
CA ASP A 503 -5.09 -6.29 -9.88
C ASP A 503 -3.91 -6.64 -8.96
N TYR A 504 -4.21 -7.19 -7.77
CA TYR A 504 -3.21 -7.65 -6.80
C TYR A 504 -3.58 -9.02 -6.22
N PRO A 505 -2.65 -9.97 -6.13
CA PRO A 505 -2.93 -11.31 -5.62
C PRO A 505 -3.21 -11.30 -4.12
N LEU A 506 -4.50 -11.35 -3.78
CA LEU A 506 -4.97 -11.55 -2.40
C LEU A 506 -4.71 -12.99 -1.95
N ASP A 507 -4.42 -13.15 -0.66
CA ASP A 507 -4.21 -14.42 0.02
C ASP A 507 -5.49 -14.97 0.66
N LEU A 508 -6.65 -14.46 0.23
CA LEU A 508 -7.97 -14.87 0.64
C LEU A 508 -8.75 -15.40 -0.58
N PRO A 509 -9.70 -16.33 -0.40
CA PRO A 509 -10.59 -16.73 -1.47
C PRO A 509 -11.50 -15.59 -1.93
N VAL A 510 -11.50 -15.31 -3.24
CA VAL A 510 -12.25 -14.18 -3.85
C VAL A 510 -13.12 -14.63 -5.01
N THR A 511 -14.19 -13.89 -5.25
CA THR A 511 -14.90 -13.90 -6.54
C THR A 511 -14.22 -12.88 -7.46
N LEU A 512 -13.62 -13.32 -8.56
CA LEU A 512 -13.06 -12.41 -9.57
C LEU A 512 -14.18 -11.85 -10.44
N THR A 513 -14.20 -10.54 -10.65
CA THR A 513 -15.22 -9.88 -11.48
C THR A 513 -14.57 -8.77 -12.30
N PRO A 514 -14.55 -8.84 -13.63
CA PRO A 514 -14.11 -7.71 -14.47
C PRO A 514 -14.91 -6.44 -14.16
N ALA A 515 -14.26 -5.27 -14.19
CA ALA A 515 -14.94 -3.99 -13.95
C ALA A 515 -16.16 -3.77 -14.88
N SER A 516 -16.07 -4.25 -16.11
CA SER A 516 -17.13 -4.18 -17.12
C SER A 516 -18.39 -4.99 -16.78
N GLU A 517 -18.28 -6.03 -15.94
CA GLU A 517 -19.41 -6.83 -15.45
C GLU A 517 -20.12 -6.15 -14.28
N VAL A 518 -19.44 -5.27 -13.53
CA VAL A 518 -20.08 -4.44 -12.49
C VAL A 518 -20.92 -3.34 -13.14
N THR A 519 -20.35 -2.65 -14.12
CA THR A 519 -21.03 -1.66 -14.97
C THR A 519 -20.34 -1.54 -16.32
N SER A 520 -21.12 -1.43 -17.39
CA SER A 520 -20.61 -1.30 -18.77
C SER A 520 -19.78 -0.03 -18.98
N GLU A 521 -20.03 1.03 -18.20
CA GLU A 521 -19.28 2.29 -18.25
C GLU A 521 -17.81 2.11 -17.85
N ALA A 522 -17.54 1.15 -16.97
CA ALA A 522 -16.20 0.80 -16.49
C ALA A 522 -15.43 -0.12 -17.45
N ALA A 523 -15.97 -0.44 -18.63
CA ALA A 523 -15.26 -1.20 -19.64
C ALA A 523 -14.03 -0.43 -20.16
N SER A 524 -12.91 -1.13 -20.28
CA SER A 524 -11.70 -0.66 -20.96
C SER A 524 -11.99 -0.36 -22.43
N LYS A 525 -11.07 0.34 -23.12
CA LYS A 525 -11.21 0.62 -24.56
C LYS A 525 -11.42 -0.66 -25.37
N THR A 526 -10.67 -1.71 -25.06
CA THR A 526 -10.79 -3.02 -25.70
C THR A 526 -12.14 -3.66 -25.39
N GLU A 527 -12.54 -3.72 -24.11
CA GLU A 527 -13.83 -4.30 -23.71
C GLU A 527 -15.02 -3.54 -24.30
N ARG A 528 -14.95 -2.21 -24.45
CA ARG A 528 -16.00 -1.41 -25.12
C ARG A 528 -16.18 -1.82 -26.58
N VAL A 529 -15.09 -2.11 -27.28
CA VAL A 529 -15.14 -2.63 -28.66
C VAL A 529 -15.75 -4.03 -28.65
N GLU A 530 -15.36 -4.89 -27.72
CA GLU A 530 -15.94 -6.24 -27.60
C GLU A 530 -17.44 -6.21 -27.31
N LEU A 531 -17.88 -5.35 -26.39
CA LEU A 531 -19.29 -5.14 -26.08
C LEU A 531 -20.07 -4.61 -27.28
N ALA A 532 -19.51 -3.63 -28.01
CA ALA A 532 -20.12 -3.12 -29.23
C ALA A 532 -20.23 -4.20 -30.32
N ILE A 533 -19.19 -5.03 -30.49
CA ILE A 533 -19.22 -6.18 -31.40
C ILE A 533 -20.31 -7.18 -30.97
N LYS A 534 -20.38 -7.55 -29.69
CA LYS A 534 -21.41 -8.46 -29.17
C LYS A 534 -22.82 -7.93 -29.42
N ALA A 535 -23.07 -6.65 -29.13
CA ALA A 535 -24.35 -5.99 -29.35
C ALA A 535 -24.72 -5.96 -30.85
N ALA A 536 -23.78 -5.57 -31.72
CA ALA A 536 -24.01 -5.55 -33.17
C ALA A 536 -24.25 -6.95 -33.74
N VAL A 537 -23.56 -7.98 -33.24
CA VAL A 537 -23.82 -9.37 -33.64
C VAL A 537 -25.21 -9.79 -33.20
N ALA A 538 -25.61 -9.51 -31.96
CA ALA A 538 -26.94 -9.82 -31.45
C ALA A 538 -28.05 -9.11 -32.25
N GLU A 539 -27.85 -7.84 -32.62
CA GLU A 539 -28.77 -7.08 -33.47
C GLU A 539 -28.88 -7.68 -34.88
N LEU A 540 -27.75 -8.00 -35.52
CA LEU A 540 -27.72 -8.63 -36.84
C LEU A 540 -28.40 -10.02 -36.80
N GLN A 541 -28.21 -10.78 -35.73
CA GLN A 541 -28.88 -12.06 -35.52
C GLN A 541 -30.39 -11.89 -35.32
N ALA A 542 -30.81 -10.92 -34.50
CA ALA A 542 -32.22 -10.62 -34.24
C ALA A 542 -32.96 -10.14 -35.50
N THR A 543 -32.26 -9.39 -36.36
CA THR A 543 -32.79 -8.87 -37.63
C THR A 543 -32.64 -9.85 -38.80
N GLY A 544 -32.04 -11.03 -38.59
CA GLY A 544 -31.82 -12.03 -39.63
C GLY A 544 -30.82 -11.61 -40.71
N GLN A 545 -29.98 -10.61 -40.43
CA GLN A 545 -28.96 -10.11 -41.34
C GLN A 545 -27.66 -10.89 -41.21
N LYS A 546 -26.90 -10.98 -42.31
CA LYS A 546 -25.63 -11.71 -42.32
C LYS A 546 -24.59 -11.00 -41.45
N VAL A 547 -24.12 -11.70 -40.41
CA VAL A 547 -23.04 -11.24 -39.55
C VAL A 547 -21.72 -11.21 -40.34
N THR A 548 -21.34 -10.02 -40.83
CA THR A 548 -20.09 -9.77 -41.55
C THR A 548 -19.29 -8.68 -40.84
N GLN A 549 -17.96 -8.69 -40.99
CA GLN A 549 -17.11 -7.64 -40.40
C GLN A 549 -17.49 -6.23 -40.88
N SER A 550 -17.92 -6.09 -42.14
CA SER A 550 -18.40 -4.84 -42.70
C SER A 550 -19.75 -4.40 -42.09
N ALA A 551 -20.67 -5.34 -41.86
CA ALA A 551 -21.95 -5.02 -41.20
C ALA A 551 -21.74 -4.58 -39.74
N ILE A 552 -20.87 -5.27 -39.01
CA ILE A 552 -20.50 -4.89 -37.63
C ILE A 552 -19.80 -3.52 -37.61
N ALA A 553 -18.93 -3.24 -38.59
CA ALA A 553 -18.28 -1.93 -38.71
C ALA A 553 -19.30 -0.80 -38.90
N SER A 554 -20.30 -1.02 -39.75
CA SER A 554 -21.36 -0.06 -39.99
C SER A 554 -22.22 0.22 -38.74
N LEU A 555 -22.52 -0.80 -37.93
CA LEU A 555 -23.35 -0.65 -36.73
C LEU A 555 -22.59 -0.05 -35.54
N THR A 556 -21.32 -0.39 -35.40
CA THR A 556 -20.52 0.03 -34.23
C THR A 556 -19.75 1.33 -34.44
N GLY A 557 -19.64 1.81 -35.68
CA GLY A 557 -18.84 2.98 -36.04
C GLY A 557 -17.31 2.75 -36.04
N TYR A 558 -16.85 1.53 -35.74
CA TYR A 558 -15.44 1.16 -35.83
C TYR A 558 -15.06 0.71 -37.24
N SER A 559 -13.79 0.92 -37.63
CA SER A 559 -13.33 0.46 -38.94
C SER A 559 -13.30 -1.08 -39.02
N GLN A 560 -13.53 -1.61 -40.23
CA GLN A 560 -13.47 -3.06 -40.47
C GLN A 560 -12.10 -3.65 -40.08
N GLN A 561 -11.01 -2.91 -40.31
CA GLN A 561 -9.66 -3.31 -39.92
C GLN A 561 -9.47 -3.36 -38.40
N HIS A 562 -10.20 -2.54 -37.64
CA HIS A 562 -10.16 -2.59 -36.18
C HIS A 562 -10.92 -3.82 -35.66
N ILE A 563 -12.09 -4.11 -36.22
CA ILE A 563 -12.92 -5.28 -35.87
C ILE A 563 -12.22 -6.59 -36.23
N SER A 564 -11.45 -6.64 -37.32
CA SER A 564 -10.74 -7.86 -37.73
C SER A 564 -9.72 -8.36 -36.70
N ARG A 565 -9.23 -7.48 -35.81
CA ARG A 565 -8.35 -7.84 -34.69
C ARG A 565 -9.04 -8.71 -33.63
N PHE A 566 -10.37 -8.68 -33.57
CA PHE A 566 -11.20 -9.48 -32.64
C PHE A 566 -11.71 -10.78 -33.28
N ARG A 567 -10.92 -11.39 -34.18
CA ARG A 567 -11.31 -12.58 -34.94
C ARG A 567 -11.75 -13.76 -34.06
N SER A 568 -11.09 -13.98 -32.92
CA SER A 568 -11.43 -15.07 -32.00
C SER A 568 -12.81 -14.88 -31.37
N LEU A 569 -13.13 -13.64 -30.95
CA LEU A 569 -14.45 -13.29 -30.42
C LEU A 569 -15.54 -13.49 -31.50
N LEU A 570 -15.30 -13.02 -32.73
CA LEU A 570 -16.24 -13.20 -33.83
C LEU A 570 -16.50 -14.68 -34.14
N LYS A 571 -15.46 -15.53 -34.14
CA LYS A 571 -15.62 -16.97 -34.33
C LYS A 571 -16.49 -17.60 -33.23
N MET A 572 -16.28 -17.20 -31.98
CA MET A 572 -17.07 -17.70 -30.85
C MET A 572 -18.54 -17.27 -30.95
N LEU A 573 -18.82 -16.00 -31.27
CA LEU A 573 -20.19 -15.48 -31.38
C LEU A 573 -20.97 -16.04 -32.58
N ILE A 574 -20.27 -16.43 -33.65
CA ILE A 574 -20.86 -17.04 -34.85
C ILE A 574 -20.95 -18.56 -34.70
N GLY A 575 -20.19 -19.16 -33.77
CA GLY A 575 -19.90 -20.59 -33.68
C GLY A 575 -21.01 -21.50 -33.12
N PHE A 576 -22.23 -21.00 -32.87
CA PHE A 576 -23.36 -21.91 -32.60
C PHE A 576 -23.87 -22.51 -33.92
N PRO A 577 -23.97 -23.86 -34.07
CA PRO A 577 -24.34 -24.54 -35.33
C PRO A 577 -25.75 -24.21 -35.86
N ASN A 578 -26.55 -23.46 -35.12
CA ASN A 578 -27.89 -23.03 -35.54
C ASN A 578 -27.92 -21.73 -36.34
N SER A 579 -26.77 -21.17 -36.72
CA SER A 579 -26.77 -20.09 -37.71
C SER A 579 -27.20 -20.64 -39.07
N ARG A 580 -28.48 -20.47 -39.40
CA ARG A 580 -29.10 -20.66 -40.73
C ARG A 580 -28.49 -19.76 -41.83
N MET A 581 -27.21 -19.37 -41.73
CA MET A 581 -26.65 -18.23 -42.48
C MET A 581 -25.25 -18.44 -43.07
N SER A 582 -24.70 -19.65 -43.04
CA SER A 582 -23.76 -20.06 -44.09
C SER A 582 -24.56 -20.78 -45.18
N LYS A 583 -24.27 -20.49 -46.45
CA LYS A 583 -25.00 -21.04 -47.61
C LYS A 583 -25.35 -22.50 -47.33
N THR A 584 -26.63 -22.82 -47.21
CA THR A 584 -27.11 -24.20 -47.34
C THR A 584 -26.56 -24.67 -48.68
N ARG A 585 -25.47 -25.45 -48.68
CA ARG A 585 -25.17 -26.31 -49.82
C ARG A 585 -26.45 -27.14 -49.96
N GLU A 586 -27.13 -27.03 -51.10
CA GLU A 586 -28.18 -28.01 -51.42
C GLU A 586 -27.56 -29.39 -51.29
N LYS A 587 -28.13 -30.17 -50.39
CA LYS A 587 -27.50 -31.38 -49.86
C LYS A 587 -27.80 -32.54 -50.79
N PRO A 588 -26.84 -33.41 -51.12
CA PRO A 588 -27.12 -34.63 -51.86
C PRO A 588 -28.14 -35.48 -51.09
N PRO A 589 -29.25 -35.93 -51.71
CA PRO A 589 -30.24 -36.81 -51.08
C PRO A 589 -29.61 -38.07 -50.46
N GLU A 590 -28.53 -38.55 -51.09
CA GLU A 590 -27.71 -39.68 -50.66
C GLU A 590 -27.10 -39.49 -49.26
N ALA A 591 -26.60 -38.30 -48.93
CA ALA A 591 -25.97 -38.04 -47.64
C ALA A 591 -26.96 -38.05 -46.46
N GLN A 592 -28.24 -37.72 -46.71
CA GLN A 592 -29.29 -37.83 -45.69
C GLN A 592 -29.67 -39.29 -45.42
N TRP A 593 -29.73 -40.11 -46.46
CA TRP A 593 -29.93 -41.55 -46.33
C TRP A 593 -28.75 -42.19 -45.59
N LEU A 594 -27.52 -41.80 -45.91
CA LEU A 594 -26.33 -42.30 -45.23
C LEU A 594 -26.34 -42.02 -43.72
N ALA A 595 -26.76 -40.82 -43.31
CA ALA A 595 -26.82 -40.46 -41.89
C ALA A 595 -27.95 -41.16 -41.12
N ARG A 596 -29.12 -41.33 -41.76
CA ARG A 596 -30.34 -41.80 -41.08
C ARG A 596 -30.57 -43.31 -41.17
N GLU A 597 -30.07 -43.95 -42.20
CA GLU A 597 -30.32 -45.36 -42.48
C GLU A 597 -29.01 -46.16 -42.49
N TYR A 598 -27.99 -45.71 -43.24
CA TYR A 598 -26.75 -46.48 -43.42
C TYR A 598 -25.85 -46.51 -42.18
N LEU A 599 -25.55 -45.37 -41.56
CA LEU A 599 -24.72 -45.32 -40.37
C LEU A 599 -25.31 -46.07 -39.17
N PRO A 600 -26.63 -46.06 -38.93
CA PRO A 600 -27.27 -46.97 -37.97
C PRO A 600 -27.09 -48.44 -38.28
N LEU A 601 -27.16 -48.84 -39.56
CA LEU A 601 -26.86 -50.22 -39.97
C LEU A 601 -25.40 -50.58 -39.70
N ILE A 602 -24.45 -49.70 -40.07
CA ILE A 602 -23.02 -49.89 -39.81
C ILE A 602 -22.74 -49.99 -38.30
N ALA A 603 -23.39 -49.17 -37.48
CA ALA A 603 -23.22 -49.19 -36.03
C ALA A 603 -23.68 -50.52 -35.40
N SER A 604 -24.55 -51.28 -36.08
CA SER A 604 -25.00 -52.60 -35.63
C SER A 604 -24.03 -53.74 -36.00
N LEU A 605 -23.08 -53.51 -36.91
CA LEU A 605 -22.11 -54.53 -37.36
C LEU A 605 -21.07 -54.87 -36.27
N PRO A 606 -20.42 -56.05 -36.36
CA PRO A 606 -19.23 -56.37 -35.57
C PRO A 606 -18.14 -55.29 -35.74
N THR A 607 -17.36 -55.04 -34.68
CA THR A 607 -16.41 -53.92 -34.63
C THR A 607 -15.44 -53.87 -35.81
N PHE A 608 -14.92 -55.02 -36.27
CA PHE A 608 -13.99 -55.07 -37.39
C PHE A 608 -14.64 -54.66 -38.73
N GLU A 609 -15.85 -55.13 -39.01
CA GLU A 609 -16.60 -54.80 -40.23
C GLU A 609 -17.07 -53.34 -40.22
N MET A 610 -17.50 -52.85 -39.04
CA MET A 610 -17.84 -51.44 -38.84
C MET A 610 -16.67 -50.51 -39.17
N LEU A 611 -15.45 -50.87 -38.76
CA LEU A 611 -14.25 -50.07 -39.05
C LEU A 611 -13.95 -50.01 -40.55
N GLN A 612 -14.10 -51.11 -41.27
CA GLN A 612 -13.90 -51.13 -42.73
C GLN A 612 -14.92 -50.24 -43.45
N GLU A 613 -16.18 -50.28 -43.03
CA GLU A 613 -17.25 -49.46 -43.60
C GLU A 613 -17.06 -47.96 -43.27
N VAL A 614 -16.64 -47.64 -42.05
CA VAL A 614 -16.34 -46.24 -41.65
C VAL A 614 -15.10 -45.71 -42.37
N ASP A 615 -14.06 -46.53 -42.56
CA ASP A 615 -12.87 -46.16 -43.34
C ASP A 615 -13.22 -45.94 -44.82
N THR A 616 -14.07 -46.80 -45.38
CA THR A 616 -14.60 -46.64 -46.73
C THR A 616 -15.37 -45.32 -46.87
N LEU A 617 -16.26 -44.99 -45.92
CA LEU A 617 -16.97 -43.72 -45.90
C LEU A 617 -16.02 -42.51 -45.79
N LEU A 618 -14.97 -42.59 -44.98
CA LEU A 618 -13.96 -41.54 -44.85
C LEU A 618 -13.10 -41.38 -46.10
N SER A 619 -12.89 -42.46 -46.86
CA SER A 619 -12.16 -42.42 -48.13
C SER A 619 -12.99 -41.82 -49.28
N VAL A 620 -14.31 -42.04 -49.25
CA VAL A 620 -15.26 -41.56 -50.27
C VAL A 620 -15.70 -40.12 -50.00
N TYR A 621 -15.95 -39.79 -48.72
CA TYR A 621 -16.34 -38.45 -48.29
C TYR A 621 -15.16 -37.75 -47.63
N GLY A 622 -14.76 -36.59 -48.17
CA GLY A 622 -13.74 -35.77 -47.55
C GLY A 622 -14.11 -35.39 -46.10
N ARG A 623 -13.11 -35.10 -45.28
CA ARG A 623 -13.25 -34.83 -43.84
C ARG A 623 -14.43 -33.91 -43.47
N SER A 624 -14.61 -32.82 -44.20
CA SER A 624 -15.68 -31.84 -43.93
C SER A 624 -17.08 -32.37 -44.25
N ASP A 625 -17.22 -33.27 -45.22
CA ASP A 625 -18.51 -33.88 -45.58
C ASP A 625 -18.85 -35.04 -44.63
N PHE A 626 -17.82 -35.77 -44.15
CA PHE A 626 -17.99 -36.77 -43.10
C PHE A 626 -18.34 -36.17 -41.74
N GLU A 627 -17.72 -35.04 -41.36
CA GLU A 627 -18.07 -34.30 -40.12
C GLU A 627 -19.56 -33.95 -40.12
N TRP A 628 -20.07 -33.43 -41.24
CA TRP A 628 -21.50 -33.16 -41.39
C TRP A 628 -22.37 -34.42 -41.34
N LEU A 629 -21.97 -35.48 -42.06
CA LEU A 629 -22.69 -36.76 -42.09
C LEU A 629 -22.82 -37.34 -40.68
N PHE A 630 -21.72 -37.32 -39.93
CA PHE A 630 -21.64 -37.78 -38.56
C PHE A 630 -22.55 -36.93 -37.66
N GLU A 631 -22.50 -35.61 -37.75
CA GLU A 631 -23.39 -34.69 -37.00
C GLU A 631 -24.89 -34.92 -37.30
N ALA A 632 -25.24 -35.28 -38.54
CA ALA A 632 -26.62 -35.56 -38.95
C ALA A 632 -27.13 -36.95 -38.51
N THR A 633 -26.23 -37.80 -38.03
CA THR A 633 -26.53 -39.16 -37.56
C THR A 633 -27.17 -39.12 -36.16
N PRO A 634 -28.15 -39.99 -35.83
CA PRO A 634 -28.73 -40.03 -34.50
C PRO A 634 -27.67 -40.18 -33.38
N ALA A 635 -27.83 -39.43 -32.29
CA ALA A 635 -26.85 -39.40 -31.19
C ALA A 635 -26.52 -40.80 -30.63
N PHE A 636 -27.50 -41.69 -30.54
CA PHE A 636 -27.30 -43.07 -30.11
C PHE A 636 -26.33 -43.84 -31.04
N THR A 637 -26.48 -43.65 -32.35
CA THR A 637 -25.61 -44.25 -33.37
C THR A 637 -24.20 -43.67 -33.32
N GLN A 638 -24.06 -42.35 -33.14
CA GLN A 638 -22.76 -41.70 -32.95
C GLN A 638 -22.02 -42.27 -31.74
N ILE A 639 -22.71 -42.37 -30.60
CA ILE A 639 -22.16 -42.93 -29.35
C ILE A 639 -21.73 -44.38 -29.55
N THR A 640 -22.53 -45.18 -30.26
CA THR A 640 -22.24 -46.59 -30.53
C THR A 640 -20.97 -46.74 -31.39
N ILE A 641 -20.84 -45.94 -32.44
CA ILE A 641 -19.66 -45.94 -33.32
C ILE A 641 -18.41 -45.50 -32.54
N LEU A 642 -18.50 -44.40 -31.79
CA LEU A 642 -17.39 -43.89 -30.97
C LEU A 642 -16.97 -44.89 -29.89
N THR A 643 -17.93 -45.53 -29.23
CA THR A 643 -17.63 -46.55 -28.20
C THR A 643 -16.88 -47.72 -28.79
N LYS A 644 -17.33 -48.23 -29.95
CA LYS A 644 -16.65 -49.33 -30.65
C LYS A 644 -15.26 -48.93 -31.15
N LEU A 645 -15.07 -47.70 -31.63
CA LEU A 645 -13.76 -47.15 -32.01
C LEU A 645 -12.82 -47.02 -30.81
N MET A 646 -13.32 -46.55 -29.67
CA MET A 646 -12.51 -46.44 -28.46
C MET A 646 -12.04 -47.81 -27.97
N LEU A 647 -12.89 -48.85 -28.08
CA LEU A 647 -12.55 -50.21 -27.68
C LEU A 647 -11.49 -50.88 -28.56
N THR A 648 -11.14 -50.32 -29.72
CA THR A 648 -10.05 -50.83 -30.58
C THR A 648 -8.73 -50.07 -30.43
N LEU A 649 -8.71 -48.99 -29.66
CA LEU A 649 -7.50 -48.22 -29.43
C LEU A 649 -6.60 -48.89 -28.38
N PRO A 650 -5.27 -48.87 -28.56
CA PRO A 650 -4.32 -49.25 -27.51
C PRO A 650 -4.49 -48.38 -26.27
N THR A 651 -4.21 -48.94 -25.09
CA THR A 651 -4.39 -48.27 -23.79
C THR A 651 -3.64 -46.93 -23.70
N GLY A 652 -2.49 -46.79 -24.36
CA GLY A 652 -1.74 -45.52 -24.42
C GLY A 652 -2.50 -44.40 -25.14
N ASN A 653 -3.17 -44.70 -26.25
CA ASN A 653 -3.92 -43.72 -27.03
C ASN A 653 -5.23 -43.31 -26.33
N LEU A 654 -5.82 -44.22 -25.55
CA LEU A 654 -6.98 -43.91 -24.71
C LEU A 654 -6.62 -42.93 -23.58
N MET A 655 -5.41 -43.04 -23.01
CA MET A 655 -4.92 -42.10 -21.99
C MET A 655 -4.67 -40.70 -22.55
N GLU A 656 -4.12 -40.60 -23.76
CA GLU A 656 -3.97 -39.30 -24.45
C GLU A 656 -5.33 -38.65 -24.77
N LEU A 657 -6.31 -39.45 -25.19
CA LEU A 657 -7.68 -38.97 -25.44
C LEU A 657 -8.37 -38.46 -24.16
N ALA A 658 -8.20 -39.17 -23.04
CA ALA A 658 -8.71 -38.76 -21.73
C ALA A 658 -8.08 -37.44 -21.24
N GLN A 659 -6.76 -37.28 -21.41
CA GLN A 659 -6.05 -36.04 -21.09
C GLN A 659 -6.49 -34.86 -21.98
N ALA A 660 -6.71 -35.11 -23.27
CA ALA A 660 -7.17 -34.09 -24.22
C ALA A 660 -8.61 -33.61 -23.95
N THR A 661 -9.43 -34.43 -23.29
CA THR A 661 -10.84 -34.15 -22.98
C THR A 661 -11.06 -33.64 -21.55
N GLY A 662 -10.00 -33.50 -20.75
CA GLY A 662 -10.07 -32.99 -19.38
C GLY A 662 -10.71 -33.96 -18.37
N ALA A 663 -10.88 -35.22 -18.75
CA ALA A 663 -11.29 -36.30 -17.85
C ALA A 663 -10.05 -36.99 -17.31
N GLY A 664 -9.39 -36.35 -16.34
CA GLY A 664 -8.21 -36.85 -15.63
C GLY A 664 -8.30 -36.53 -14.15
#